data_AF-A0A6N8I437-F1
#
_entry.id   AF-A0A6N8I437-F1
#
_cell.length_a   1.000
_cell.length_b   1.000
_cell.length_c   1.000
_cell.angle_alpha   90.00
_cell.angle_beta   90.00
_cell.angle_gamma   90.00
#
_symmetry.space_group_name_H-M   'P 1'
#
loop_
_entity.id
_entity.type
_entity.pdbx_description
1 polymer ?
#
loop_
_entity_poly.entity_id
_entity_poly.type
_entity_poly.pdbx_seq_one_letter_code
_entity_poly.pdbx_strand_id
1 'polypeptide(L)'
;MKKRTVLKKTISAVCAGCLVLFSFPLPFGAASAKAKTTDYLNLRRGAGTNTNVILTISKNTTVTVLDNSDAQWAKVQTSDGKTGYCFKQYLSFSSGSTTTSGSAAVTAKTTDNLNLRQDSSLSGKILMVLAKGSSLTVLDNSNSSWVKVQTQNGAQGWCSRAYLTVSGAAAPPETNTSSSAATAKTTDYLNLRSGAGMSNKVLLTLSKGVSVTVLDNSNSDWVKVRTQNGTQGWCSRKYLTVTGGTNTGTNSSSSTPPSSSSALSSQSSSSQPSSSSSSSGSNGSGGTDTETNSGVSGIKGATVTADVLRLREQANTSCKVLSNLVNGTSLQVLGAPASGWVKVQTPDGKTGYVSTDYVKIIYSDGTSTGGSTDTNQGGGTNASSLSLSSGSQTVPAGKTLYLKASTSPSNADVSWSSSNTSVATVINGYVTAVSKGSAVITATSGTETATCGVTVSDAEPVRTAYASPNIAGPGETVTLTAITDSSRDGVRFYVTKPTGITSSIDAVSSTQETTNGVTTKVWKASATFSDPGNYTVLAQSRAGGVYTTAGFTTSAYITKQADKSVTSSEELRVSDEMIQLISKWEGYRACVYTDTIASSQIPTIGYGCTLAANAEFYNGVSETEAWSMMVNRINGSSYTSELNKMIRNNGFLMNQYQADCLISFAYNVGSGYFNSSTEMDFIKIMKNAVRPPDFSSGTTYEATVTENTQVRSNSGIMSAQNASVTAGTAVVVTGGDFSDKKDGWYQIKLTDGTVGWVNSGYVSLANSSRLVHDLAYTNAYAMGTELIRWNQAGGKFYTGLFYRRLGEVNVYNYGDYSAARYNKYGYGYPSAAASLQ
;
A
#
# COMPACT_ATOMS: atom_id res chain seq x y z
N MET A 1 -58.59 -36.39 -3.76
CA MET A 1 -59.86 -35.62 -3.81
C MET A 1 -60.19 -35.08 -2.40
N LYS A 2 -61.28 -34.31 -2.28
CA LYS A 2 -62.03 -33.91 -1.05
C LYS A 2 -62.04 -35.03 0.04
N LYS A 3 -62.11 -34.79 1.36
CA LYS A 3 -62.78 -33.68 2.12
C LYS A 3 -62.26 -33.57 3.59
N ARG A 4 -62.76 -32.54 4.31
CA ARG A 4 -62.62 -32.21 5.76
C ARG A 4 -63.18 -33.35 6.69
N THR A 5 -63.00 -33.42 8.03
CA THR A 5 -63.44 -32.43 9.05
C THR A 5 -62.97 -32.70 10.51
N VAL A 6 -62.36 -31.67 11.12
CA VAL A 6 -62.50 -31.12 12.49
C VAL A 6 -63.27 -31.88 13.60
N LEU A 7 -62.66 -32.01 14.81
CA LEU A 7 -63.28 -31.56 16.09
C LEU A 7 -62.23 -31.22 17.18
N LYS A 8 -62.64 -30.44 18.20
CA LYS A 8 -61.81 -29.93 19.32
C LYS A 8 -62.15 -30.62 20.65
N LYS A 9 -61.27 -30.50 21.66
CA LYS A 9 -61.66 -30.43 23.08
C LYS A 9 -60.97 -29.25 23.76
N THR A 10 -61.71 -28.49 24.56
CA THR A 10 -61.25 -27.36 25.38
C THR A 10 -62.31 -27.08 26.45
N ILE A 11 -61.92 -26.92 27.72
CA ILE A 11 -62.68 -26.43 28.88
C ILE A 11 -61.62 -26.25 30.00
N SER A 12 -61.31 -25.03 30.46
CA SER A 12 -62.01 -24.22 31.49
C SER A 12 -61.74 -24.75 32.92
N ALA A 13 -61.68 -23.93 33.99
CA ALA A 13 -62.17 -22.56 34.21
C ALA A 13 -61.29 -21.79 35.25
N VAL A 14 -61.16 -20.45 35.23
CA VAL A 14 -61.89 -19.44 36.08
C VAL A 14 -61.46 -19.44 37.57
N CYS A 15 -61.21 -18.33 38.29
CA CYS A 15 -60.95 -16.89 38.06
C CYS A 15 -60.29 -16.34 39.38
N ALA A 16 -60.05 -15.05 39.71
CA ALA A 16 -60.35 -13.71 39.18
C ALA A 16 -59.20 -12.74 39.61
N GLY A 17 -59.15 -11.42 39.36
CA GLY A 17 -59.97 -10.54 38.51
C GLY A 17 -60.00 -9.10 39.06
N CYS A 18 -59.48 -8.11 38.33
CA CYS A 18 -59.66 -6.68 38.61
C CYS A 18 -59.60 -5.89 37.29
N LEU A 19 -60.47 -4.90 37.10
CA LEU A 19 -60.80 -4.36 35.76
C LEU A 19 -60.46 -2.86 35.64
N VAL A 20 -59.65 -2.50 34.64
CA VAL A 20 -59.57 -1.13 34.12
C VAL A 20 -59.60 -1.18 32.60
N LEU A 21 -60.56 -0.48 32.00
CA LEU A 21 -60.70 -0.39 30.55
C LEU A 21 -59.81 0.72 29.98
N PHE A 22 -58.85 0.34 29.14
CA PHE A 22 -58.29 1.24 28.14
C PHE A 22 -58.21 0.51 26.79
N SER A 23 -58.79 1.13 25.76
CA SER A 23 -58.74 0.64 24.39
C SER A 23 -57.32 0.73 23.86
N PHE A 24 -56.60 -0.39 23.81
CA PHE A 24 -55.32 -0.45 23.09
C PHE A 24 -55.57 -0.20 21.60
N PRO A 25 -54.96 0.83 20.99
CA PRO A 25 -55.00 0.97 19.54
C PRO A 25 -54.28 -0.23 18.90
N LEU A 26 -54.77 -0.67 17.74
CA LEU A 26 -53.99 -1.54 16.88
C LEU A 26 -52.64 -0.86 16.62
N PRO A 27 -51.48 -1.51 16.88
CA PRO A 27 -50.22 -0.96 16.46
C PRO A 27 -50.20 -0.95 14.93
N PHE A 28 -50.39 0.25 14.37
CA PHE A 28 -50.19 0.47 12.93
C PHE A 28 -48.84 -0.10 12.55
N GLY A 29 -48.82 -0.92 11.49
CA GLY A 29 -47.60 -1.57 11.00
C GLY A 29 -46.62 -0.55 10.43
N ALA A 30 -45.88 0.12 11.32
CA ALA A 30 -44.81 1.04 10.94
C ALA A 30 -43.80 0.26 10.09
N ALA A 31 -43.65 0.68 8.82
CA ALA A 31 -42.77 0.01 7.87
C ALA A 31 -41.33 0.03 8.41
N SER A 32 -40.85 -1.11 8.89
CA SER A 32 -39.56 -1.22 9.56
C SER A 32 -38.45 -0.75 8.61
N ALA A 33 -37.76 0.32 9.00
CA ALA A 33 -36.85 1.03 8.11
C ALA A 33 -35.76 0.07 7.60
N LYS A 34 -35.62 -0.03 6.28
CA LYS A 34 -34.57 -0.86 5.66
C LYS A 34 -33.32 -0.04 5.42
N ALA A 35 -32.19 -0.60 5.80
CA ALA A 35 -30.88 -0.05 5.52
C ALA A 35 -30.04 -1.06 4.71
N LYS A 36 -29.13 -0.56 3.87
CA LYS A 36 -28.09 -1.38 3.22
C LYS A 36 -26.75 -1.13 3.90
N THR A 37 -25.97 -2.19 4.10
CA THR A 37 -24.59 -2.08 4.57
C THR A 37 -23.72 -1.41 3.51
N THR A 38 -22.98 -0.36 3.87
CA THR A 38 -22.05 0.33 2.95
C THR A 38 -20.66 -0.31 2.93
N ASP A 39 -20.36 -1.17 3.91
CA ASP A 39 -19.19 -2.04 3.95
C ASP A 39 -19.48 -3.36 4.69
N TYR A 40 -18.48 -4.24 4.81
CA TYR A 40 -18.56 -5.40 5.69
C TYR A 40 -18.75 -4.96 7.15
N LEU A 41 -19.79 -5.46 7.82
CA LEU A 41 -20.29 -4.90 9.06
C LEU A 41 -20.53 -5.95 10.14
N ASN A 42 -19.74 -5.90 11.22
CA ASN A 42 -19.91 -6.75 12.40
C ASN A 42 -21.29 -6.55 13.05
N LEU A 43 -22.06 -7.62 13.16
CA LEU A 43 -23.28 -7.72 13.97
C LEU A 43 -22.89 -8.27 15.35
N ARG A 44 -23.19 -7.54 16.43
CA ARG A 44 -22.71 -7.84 17.79
C ARG A 44 -23.86 -8.04 18.79
N ARG A 45 -23.56 -8.65 19.93
CA ARG A 45 -24.54 -8.84 21.02
C ARG A 45 -24.97 -7.55 21.72
N GLY A 46 -24.20 -6.45 21.64
CA GLY A 46 -24.55 -5.17 22.24
C GLY A 46 -23.97 -3.96 21.50
N ALA A 47 -24.38 -2.75 21.90
CA ALA A 47 -23.89 -1.48 21.37
C ALA A 47 -22.49 -1.15 21.92
N GLY A 48 -21.46 -1.89 21.46
CA GLY A 48 -20.08 -1.69 21.89
C GLY A 48 -19.08 -2.56 21.14
N THR A 49 -17.89 -2.01 20.85
CA THR A 49 -16.79 -2.70 20.15
C THR A 49 -16.16 -3.82 20.97
N ASN A 50 -16.35 -3.80 22.29
CA ASN A 50 -15.97 -4.82 23.26
C ASN A 50 -16.99 -5.98 23.37
N THR A 51 -18.15 -5.91 22.68
CA THR A 51 -19.17 -6.96 22.77
C THR A 51 -19.01 -8.03 21.69
N ASN A 52 -19.29 -9.29 22.02
CA ASN A 52 -19.05 -10.43 21.13
C ASN A 52 -19.74 -10.28 19.77
N VAL A 53 -19.00 -10.56 18.70
CA VAL A 53 -19.51 -10.65 17.33
C VAL A 53 -20.38 -11.90 17.20
N ILE A 54 -21.51 -11.76 16.52
CA ILE A 54 -22.44 -12.83 16.15
C ILE A 54 -22.12 -13.32 14.73
N LEU A 55 -21.87 -12.38 13.82
CA LEU A 55 -21.40 -12.60 12.44
C LEU A 55 -20.91 -11.28 11.82
N THR A 56 -20.28 -11.37 10.65
CA THR A 56 -20.04 -10.22 9.77
C THR A 56 -21.09 -10.21 8.66
N ILE A 57 -21.83 -9.11 8.53
CA ILE A 57 -22.77 -8.87 7.43
C ILE A 57 -21.96 -8.42 6.21
N SER A 58 -22.18 -9.04 5.04
CA SER A 58 -21.55 -8.63 3.79
C SER A 58 -21.92 -7.19 3.38
N LYS A 59 -21.07 -6.56 2.58
CA LYS A 59 -21.33 -5.25 1.94
C LYS A 59 -22.56 -5.32 1.01
N ASN A 60 -23.32 -4.23 0.92
CA ASN A 60 -24.58 -4.08 0.17
C ASN A 60 -25.76 -4.96 0.62
N THR A 61 -25.61 -5.78 1.66
CA THR A 61 -26.71 -6.56 2.26
C THR A 61 -27.78 -5.63 2.83
N THR A 62 -29.05 -5.96 2.61
CA THR A 62 -30.18 -5.24 3.19
C THR A 62 -30.54 -5.83 4.55
N VAL A 63 -30.67 -4.98 5.56
CA VAL A 63 -31.10 -5.34 6.92
C VAL A 63 -32.33 -4.55 7.33
N THR A 64 -33.15 -5.15 8.19
CA THR A 64 -34.30 -4.49 8.82
C THR A 64 -33.80 -3.80 10.08
N VAL A 65 -34.00 -2.48 10.21
CA VAL A 65 -33.63 -1.74 11.42
C VAL A 65 -34.75 -1.87 12.44
N LEU A 66 -34.40 -2.40 13.61
CA LEU A 66 -35.31 -2.61 14.75
C LEU A 66 -35.24 -1.48 15.78
N ASP A 67 -34.06 -0.87 15.93
CA ASP A 67 -33.82 0.29 16.79
C ASP A 67 -32.73 1.17 16.17
N ASN A 68 -32.96 2.47 16.20
CA ASN A 68 -32.08 3.50 15.65
C ASN A 68 -31.89 4.69 16.62
N SER A 69 -32.12 4.48 17.93
CA SER A 69 -32.08 5.53 18.96
C SER A 69 -30.67 5.95 19.39
N ASP A 70 -29.75 5.00 19.57
CA ASP A 70 -28.36 5.25 20.03
C ASP A 70 -27.55 6.16 19.08
N ALA A 71 -26.56 6.89 19.58
CA ALA A 71 -25.80 7.85 18.77
C ALA A 71 -24.92 7.21 17.67
N GLN A 72 -24.45 5.97 17.87
CA GLN A 72 -23.46 5.31 17.01
C GLN A 72 -23.87 3.92 16.51
N TRP A 73 -24.84 3.26 17.16
CA TRP A 73 -25.25 1.88 16.90
C TRP A 73 -26.71 1.78 16.47
N ALA A 74 -27.01 0.89 15.53
CA ALA A 74 -28.37 0.48 15.19
C ALA A 74 -28.55 -0.99 15.53
N LYS A 75 -29.70 -1.34 16.11
CA LYS A 75 -30.13 -2.73 16.27
C LYS A 75 -30.80 -3.17 14.98
N VAL A 76 -30.31 -4.24 14.38
CA VAL A 76 -30.77 -4.71 13.06
C VAL A 76 -31.03 -6.21 13.07
N GLN A 77 -31.88 -6.64 12.13
CA GLN A 77 -32.16 -8.02 11.82
C GLN A 77 -31.73 -8.34 10.38
N THR A 78 -31.00 -9.44 10.20
CA THR A 78 -30.63 -9.98 8.89
C THR A 78 -31.76 -10.83 8.30
N SER A 79 -31.68 -11.13 6.99
CA SER A 79 -32.72 -11.87 6.27
C SER A 79 -32.93 -13.32 6.76
N ASP A 80 -31.95 -13.89 7.46
CA ASP A 80 -32.02 -15.19 8.15
C ASP A 80 -32.48 -15.08 9.62
N GLY A 81 -33.05 -13.93 10.00
CA GLY A 81 -33.70 -13.69 11.30
C GLY A 81 -32.76 -13.34 12.45
N LYS A 82 -31.44 -13.45 12.30
CA LYS A 82 -30.47 -13.13 13.37
C LYS A 82 -30.51 -11.63 13.70
N THR A 83 -30.44 -11.30 14.99
CA THR A 83 -30.58 -9.93 15.51
C THR A 83 -29.36 -9.53 16.33
N GLY A 84 -28.93 -8.28 16.19
CA GLY A 84 -27.83 -7.71 16.98
C GLY A 84 -27.63 -6.21 16.70
N TYR A 85 -26.54 -5.65 17.21
CA TYR A 85 -26.15 -4.25 17.04
C TYR A 85 -25.01 -4.09 16.03
N CYS A 86 -25.04 -3.02 15.25
CA CYS A 86 -24.00 -2.68 14.27
C CYS A 86 -23.78 -1.16 14.16
N PHE A 87 -22.63 -0.73 13.66
CA PHE A 87 -22.27 0.69 13.60
C PHE A 87 -23.04 1.45 12.51
N LYS A 88 -23.74 2.52 12.89
CA LYS A 88 -24.60 3.35 12.01
C LYS A 88 -23.88 3.94 10.81
N GLN A 89 -22.60 4.32 10.96
CA GLN A 89 -21.79 4.88 9.87
C GLN A 89 -21.64 3.95 8.66
N TYR A 90 -21.93 2.66 8.84
CA TYR A 90 -21.91 1.65 7.78
C TYR A 90 -23.32 1.25 7.30
N LEU A 91 -24.36 2.03 7.61
CA LEU A 91 -25.73 1.82 7.16
C LEU A 91 -26.23 2.99 6.29
N SER A 92 -26.65 2.67 5.06
CA SER A 92 -27.38 3.59 4.18
C SER A 92 -28.88 3.33 4.31
N PHE A 93 -29.61 4.28 4.90
CA PHE A 93 -31.05 4.18 5.13
C PHE A 93 -31.81 4.57 3.86
N SER A 94 -32.78 3.75 3.45
CA SER A 94 -33.63 4.06 2.29
C SER A 94 -34.79 4.95 2.72
N SER A 95 -34.63 6.27 2.59
CA SER A 95 -35.69 7.25 2.87
C SER A 95 -36.91 7.03 1.97
N GLY A 96 -38.06 6.72 2.58
CA GLY A 96 -39.35 6.73 1.88
C GLY A 96 -39.73 8.16 1.50
N SER A 97 -40.17 8.36 0.25
CA SER A 97 -40.64 9.66 -0.20
C SER A 97 -42.06 9.93 0.30
N THR A 98 -42.26 11.08 0.95
CA THR A 98 -43.58 11.72 1.11
C THR A 98 -43.52 13.09 0.43
N THR A 99 -44.49 13.35 -0.44
CA THR A 99 -44.56 14.55 -1.29
C THR A 99 -45.55 15.57 -0.73
N THR A 100 -45.15 16.84 -0.71
CA THR A 100 -46.10 17.97 -0.66
C THR A 100 -45.58 19.10 -1.53
N SER A 101 -46.49 19.78 -2.23
CA SER A 101 -46.17 20.74 -3.30
C SER A 101 -46.02 22.18 -2.81
N GLY A 102 -45.39 23.03 -3.64
CA GLY A 102 -45.81 24.44 -3.75
C GLY A 102 -44.91 25.48 -3.09
N SER A 103 -43.69 25.67 -3.59
CA SER A 103 -43.03 26.98 -3.55
C SER A 103 -42.14 27.15 -4.79
N ALA A 104 -41.96 28.39 -5.25
CA ALA A 104 -41.12 28.68 -6.40
C ALA A 104 -39.66 28.29 -6.10
N ALA A 105 -39.07 27.44 -6.94
CA ALA A 105 -37.76 26.87 -6.68
C ALA A 105 -36.68 27.97 -6.66
N VAL A 106 -36.16 28.28 -5.47
CA VAL A 106 -34.96 29.11 -5.30
C VAL A 106 -33.82 28.41 -6.03
N THR A 107 -33.14 29.12 -6.92
CA THR A 107 -32.08 28.54 -7.78
C THR A 107 -30.74 29.21 -7.50
N ALA A 108 -29.67 28.46 -7.72
CA ALA A 108 -28.31 28.95 -7.60
C ALA A 108 -27.50 28.65 -8.86
N LYS A 109 -26.53 29.51 -9.18
CA LYS A 109 -25.59 29.31 -10.28
C LYS A 109 -24.15 29.46 -9.78
N THR A 110 -23.26 28.56 -10.16
CA THR A 110 -21.85 28.61 -9.73
C THR A 110 -21.10 29.74 -10.43
N THR A 111 -20.34 30.54 -9.67
CA THR A 111 -19.51 31.64 -10.22
C THR A 111 -18.11 31.17 -10.65
N ASP A 112 -17.69 30.00 -10.16
CA ASP A 112 -16.46 29.31 -10.53
C ASP A 112 -16.62 27.78 -10.41
N ASN A 113 -15.58 27.01 -10.71
CA ASN A 113 -15.54 25.56 -10.51
C ASN A 113 -15.64 25.21 -9.01
N LEU A 114 -16.77 24.63 -8.59
CA LEU A 114 -17.17 24.56 -7.19
C LEU A 114 -17.36 23.12 -6.71
N ASN A 115 -16.73 22.79 -5.59
CA ASN A 115 -16.90 21.48 -4.96
C ASN A 115 -18.31 21.33 -4.35
N LEU A 116 -19.04 20.30 -4.78
CA LEU A 116 -20.21 19.78 -4.09
C LEU A 116 -19.74 18.81 -3.01
N ARG A 117 -20.05 19.10 -1.75
CA ARG A 117 -19.55 18.35 -0.58
C ARG A 117 -20.65 17.63 0.17
N GLN A 118 -20.28 16.59 0.91
CA GLN A 118 -21.22 15.83 1.74
C GLN A 118 -21.80 16.65 2.90
N ASP A 119 -21.01 17.60 3.44
CA ASP A 119 -21.32 18.40 4.62
C ASP A 119 -21.01 19.88 4.39
N SER A 120 -21.62 20.78 5.18
CA SER A 120 -21.41 22.23 5.14
C SER A 120 -20.05 22.67 5.72
N SER A 121 -18.94 22.11 5.21
CA SER A 121 -17.59 22.40 5.68
C SER A 121 -16.52 22.14 4.61
N LEU A 122 -15.37 22.82 4.71
CA LEU A 122 -14.22 22.61 3.81
C LEU A 122 -13.54 21.24 4.01
N SER A 123 -13.80 20.58 5.14
CA SER A 123 -13.38 19.21 5.45
C SER A 123 -14.36 18.14 4.97
N GLY A 124 -15.62 18.50 4.67
CA GLY A 124 -16.63 17.57 4.16
C GLY A 124 -16.20 16.94 2.84
N LYS A 125 -16.43 15.64 2.68
CA LYS A 125 -15.99 14.86 1.51
C LYS A 125 -16.51 15.51 0.22
N ILE A 126 -15.62 15.70 -0.76
CA ILE A 126 -16.01 16.14 -2.10
C ILE A 126 -16.76 14.99 -2.77
N LEU A 127 -18.02 15.24 -3.16
CA LEU A 127 -18.85 14.31 -3.91
C LEU A 127 -18.57 14.43 -5.41
N MET A 128 -18.47 15.67 -5.90
CA MET A 128 -18.03 16.00 -7.26
C MET A 128 -17.58 17.47 -7.35
N VAL A 129 -16.94 17.84 -8.46
CA VAL A 129 -16.73 19.24 -8.84
C VAL A 129 -17.83 19.64 -9.83
N LEU A 130 -18.47 20.78 -9.59
CA LEU A 130 -19.43 21.43 -10.48
C LEU A 130 -18.68 22.44 -11.34
N ALA A 131 -18.90 22.43 -12.66
CA ALA A 131 -18.28 23.42 -13.54
C ALA A 131 -18.81 24.83 -13.26
N LYS A 132 -18.01 25.86 -13.56
CA LYS A 132 -18.45 27.26 -13.57
C LYS A 132 -19.70 27.45 -14.44
N GLY A 133 -20.71 28.13 -13.90
CA GLY A 133 -21.99 28.36 -14.57
C GLY A 133 -23.03 27.24 -14.43
N SER A 134 -22.77 26.20 -13.62
CA SER A 134 -23.74 25.13 -13.33
C SER A 134 -24.98 25.66 -12.62
N SER A 135 -26.18 25.35 -13.14
CA SER A 135 -27.47 25.68 -12.52
C SER A 135 -27.90 24.60 -11.51
N LEU A 136 -28.42 25.03 -10.37
CA LEU A 136 -28.70 24.20 -9.20
C LEU A 136 -30.04 24.58 -8.56
N THR A 137 -30.76 23.60 -8.01
CA THR A 137 -31.91 23.85 -7.13
C THR A 137 -31.40 24.02 -5.69
N VAL A 138 -31.84 25.05 -4.98
CA VAL A 138 -31.51 25.24 -3.56
C VAL A 138 -32.48 24.43 -2.70
N LEU A 139 -31.91 23.65 -1.76
CA LEU A 139 -32.65 22.86 -0.78
C LEU A 139 -32.57 23.46 0.63
N ASP A 140 -31.48 24.15 0.95
CA ASP A 140 -31.28 24.85 2.23
C ASP A 140 -30.33 26.04 2.02
N ASN A 141 -30.71 27.21 2.52
CA ASN A 141 -29.95 28.47 2.47
C ASN A 141 -29.89 29.16 3.86
N SER A 142 -30.18 28.42 4.93
CA SER A 142 -30.17 28.92 6.32
C SER A 142 -28.76 29.22 6.84
N ASN A 143 -27.74 28.59 6.24
CA ASN A 143 -26.34 28.75 6.64
C ASN A 143 -25.66 29.87 5.84
N SER A 144 -25.12 30.87 6.55
CA SER A 144 -24.50 32.06 5.95
C SER A 144 -23.28 31.79 5.05
N SER A 145 -22.65 30.61 5.20
CA SER A 145 -21.42 30.23 4.48
C SER A 145 -21.60 29.06 3.51
N TRP A 146 -22.75 28.35 3.56
CA TRP A 146 -23.00 27.13 2.79
C TRP A 146 -24.46 27.02 2.34
N VAL A 147 -24.67 26.56 1.11
CA VAL A 147 -25.99 26.28 0.54
C VAL A 147 -26.09 24.79 0.27
N LYS A 148 -27.16 24.13 0.73
CA LYS A 148 -27.47 22.77 0.30
C LYS A 148 -28.19 22.85 -1.03
N VAL A 149 -27.71 22.10 -2.00
CA VAL A 149 -28.13 22.18 -3.41
C VAL A 149 -28.37 20.80 -4.00
N GLN A 150 -29.15 20.75 -5.07
CA GLN A 150 -29.35 19.59 -5.93
C GLN A 150 -28.98 19.92 -7.37
N THR A 151 -28.22 19.03 -8.00
CA THR A 151 -27.91 19.08 -9.43
C THR A 151 -29.05 18.54 -10.29
N GLN A 152 -29.05 18.84 -11.59
CA GLN A 152 -30.05 18.33 -12.54
C GLN A 152 -30.08 16.79 -12.63
N ASN A 153 -28.96 16.10 -12.37
CA ASN A 153 -28.88 14.63 -12.29
C ASN A 153 -29.16 14.06 -10.88
N GLY A 154 -29.71 14.86 -9.97
CA GLY A 154 -30.23 14.41 -8.67
C GLY A 154 -29.21 14.28 -7.53
N ALA A 155 -27.93 14.58 -7.76
CA ALA A 155 -26.94 14.59 -6.69
C ALA A 155 -27.19 15.76 -5.72
N GLN A 156 -27.23 15.47 -4.42
CA GLN A 156 -27.40 16.46 -3.36
C GLN A 156 -26.11 16.65 -2.55
N GLY A 157 -25.86 17.87 -2.10
CA GLY A 157 -24.73 18.18 -1.23
C GLY A 157 -24.68 19.67 -0.86
N TRP A 158 -23.61 20.09 -0.21
CA TRP A 158 -23.35 21.46 0.20
C TRP A 158 -22.27 22.12 -0.66
N CYS A 159 -22.54 23.35 -1.08
CA CYS A 159 -21.62 24.21 -1.80
C CYS A 159 -21.38 25.50 -1.00
N SER A 160 -20.19 26.12 -1.13
CA SER A 160 -19.89 27.34 -0.39
C SER A 160 -20.65 28.55 -0.96
N ARG A 161 -21.31 29.31 -0.09
CA ARG A 161 -22.15 30.48 -0.42
C ARG A 161 -21.42 31.53 -1.25
N ALA A 162 -20.11 31.70 -1.02
CA ALA A 162 -19.28 32.69 -1.70
C ALA A 162 -19.08 32.44 -3.20
N TYR A 163 -19.39 31.23 -3.68
CA TYR A 163 -19.23 30.82 -5.09
C TYR A 163 -20.57 30.55 -5.79
N LEU A 164 -21.67 31.05 -5.22
CA LEU A 164 -23.04 30.87 -5.72
C LEU A 164 -23.78 32.21 -5.82
N THR A 165 -24.22 32.57 -7.02
CA THR A 165 -25.30 33.56 -7.18
C THR A 165 -26.63 32.84 -6.95
N VAL A 166 -27.39 33.27 -5.93
CA VAL A 166 -28.69 32.68 -5.56
C VAL A 166 -29.80 33.66 -5.94
N SER A 167 -30.83 33.19 -6.64
CA SER A 167 -31.97 33.97 -7.10
C SER A 167 -33.27 33.48 -6.46
N GLY A 168 -34.14 34.41 -6.04
CA GLY A 168 -35.48 34.11 -5.52
C GLY A 168 -35.68 34.21 -4.00
N ALA A 169 -34.82 34.89 -3.25
CA ALA A 169 -35.01 35.14 -1.82
C ALA A 169 -34.74 36.62 -1.47
N ALA A 170 -35.60 37.22 -0.64
CA ALA A 170 -35.53 38.64 -0.28
C ALA A 170 -34.41 38.93 0.75
N ALA A 171 -33.85 40.14 0.71
CA ALA A 171 -32.75 40.59 1.57
C ALA A 171 -33.22 41.58 2.64
N PRO A 172 -32.68 41.47 3.87
CA PRO A 172 -32.24 42.66 4.60
C PRO A 172 -30.99 42.42 5.48
N PRO A 173 -30.33 43.48 5.99
CA PRO A 173 -30.02 44.76 5.35
C PRO A 173 -28.49 44.98 5.24
N GLU A 174 -28.04 45.93 4.43
CA GLU A 174 -26.63 46.38 4.47
C GLU A 174 -26.43 47.49 5.50
N THR A 175 -25.32 47.43 6.27
CA THR A 175 -24.81 48.58 7.03
C THR A 175 -23.31 48.72 6.83
N ASN A 176 -22.92 49.65 5.95
CA ASN A 176 -21.54 50.09 5.81
C ASN A 176 -21.12 50.93 7.02
N THR A 177 -20.17 50.43 7.81
CA THR A 177 -19.44 51.26 8.79
C THR A 177 -18.01 50.75 8.97
N SER A 178 -17.04 51.59 8.62
CA SER A 178 -15.62 51.32 8.85
C SER A 178 -15.27 51.42 10.33
N SER A 179 -15.13 50.28 11.01
CA SER A 179 -14.55 50.22 12.36
C SER A 179 -13.06 49.85 12.28
N SER A 180 -12.24 50.55 13.06
CA SER A 180 -10.79 50.31 13.13
C SER A 180 -10.52 48.96 13.78
N ALA A 181 -10.23 47.96 12.94
CA ALA A 181 -10.10 46.57 13.38
C ALA A 181 -8.99 46.41 14.45
N ALA A 182 -9.35 45.81 15.57
CA ALA A 182 -8.42 45.48 16.65
C ALA A 182 -7.24 44.66 16.12
N THR A 183 -6.04 44.95 16.60
CA THR A 183 -4.81 44.24 16.20
C THR A 183 -4.16 43.58 17.40
N ALA A 184 -3.41 42.51 17.14
CA ALA A 184 -2.61 41.84 18.14
C ALA A 184 -1.19 41.62 17.64
N LYS A 185 -0.20 41.75 18.52
CA LYS A 185 1.22 41.50 18.22
C LYS A 185 1.72 40.31 19.04
N THR A 186 2.42 39.37 18.41
CA THR A 186 2.96 38.20 19.09
C THR A 186 4.13 38.58 20.02
N THR A 187 4.09 38.10 21.27
CA THR A 187 5.17 38.32 22.25
C THR A 187 6.28 37.26 22.18
N ASP A 188 5.99 36.14 21.51
CA ASP A 188 6.93 35.05 21.22
C ASP A 188 6.53 34.30 19.94
N TYR A 189 7.28 33.27 19.54
CA TYR A 189 6.88 32.35 18.47
C TYR A 189 5.56 31.64 18.80
N LEU A 190 4.52 31.88 18.00
CA LEU A 190 3.14 31.52 18.35
C LEU A 190 2.44 30.72 17.27
N ASN A 191 2.02 29.50 17.61
CA ASN A 191 1.27 28.63 16.71
C ASN A 191 -0.15 29.17 16.44
N LEU A 192 -0.45 29.42 15.16
CA LEU A 192 -1.77 29.69 14.63
C LEU A 192 -2.45 28.35 14.34
N ARG A 193 -3.54 28.02 15.04
CA ARG A 193 -4.21 26.71 15.00
C ARG A 193 -5.57 26.76 14.33
N SER A 194 -6.08 25.60 13.90
CA SER A 194 -7.41 25.46 13.30
C SER A 194 -8.58 25.72 14.26
N GLY A 195 -8.34 25.71 15.57
CA GLY A 195 -9.35 25.87 16.62
C GLY A 195 -8.71 26.31 17.94
N ALA A 196 -9.52 26.85 18.85
CA ALA A 196 -9.11 27.20 20.21
C ALA A 196 -8.81 25.92 21.02
N GLY A 197 -7.53 25.65 21.27
CA GLY A 197 -7.08 24.49 22.06
C GLY A 197 -5.77 23.89 21.57
N MET A 198 -4.95 23.35 22.49
CA MET A 198 -3.60 22.85 22.18
C MET A 198 -3.57 21.57 21.33
N SER A 199 -4.67 20.83 21.26
CA SER A 199 -4.86 19.65 20.40
C SER A 199 -5.18 20.00 18.93
N ASN A 200 -5.57 21.24 18.63
CA ASN A 200 -5.94 21.64 17.27
C ASN A 200 -4.73 21.72 16.34
N LYS A 201 -4.90 21.30 15.08
CA LYS A 201 -3.85 21.33 14.06
C LYS A 201 -3.22 22.72 13.94
N VAL A 202 -1.90 22.79 14.01
CA VAL A 202 -1.15 24.00 13.66
C VAL A 202 -1.26 24.23 12.15
N LEU A 203 -1.69 25.43 11.77
CA LEU A 203 -1.75 25.89 10.39
C LEU A 203 -0.42 26.50 9.96
N LEU A 204 0.20 27.28 10.85
CA LEU A 204 1.55 27.84 10.75
C LEU A 204 2.03 28.33 12.13
N THR A 205 3.33 28.62 12.25
CA THR A 205 3.89 29.32 13.41
C THR A 205 4.17 30.77 13.02
N LEU A 206 3.65 31.72 13.79
CA LEU A 206 3.96 33.14 13.68
C LEU A 206 5.28 33.41 14.39
N SER A 207 6.18 34.18 13.79
CA SER A 207 7.38 34.67 14.47
C SER A 207 7.02 35.64 15.60
N LYS A 208 7.95 35.83 16.55
CA LYS A 208 7.86 36.88 17.58
C LYS A 208 7.78 38.27 16.94
N GLY A 209 6.90 39.13 17.44
CA GLY A 209 6.72 40.51 16.96
C GLY A 209 5.83 40.68 15.72
N VAL A 210 5.21 39.61 15.20
CA VAL A 210 4.28 39.68 14.06
C VAL A 210 2.94 40.28 14.49
N SER A 211 2.46 41.26 13.72
CA SER A 211 1.12 41.85 13.88
C SER A 211 0.07 41.09 13.08
N VAL A 212 -1.10 40.89 13.67
CA VAL A 212 -2.26 40.20 13.07
C VAL A 212 -3.56 40.95 13.38
N THR A 213 -4.55 40.88 12.49
CA THR A 213 -5.89 41.43 12.74
C THR A 213 -6.66 40.48 13.65
N VAL A 214 -7.28 40.98 14.72
CA VAL A 214 -8.18 40.21 15.58
C VAL A 214 -9.54 40.07 14.88
N LEU A 215 -10.08 38.86 14.89
CA LEU A 215 -11.39 38.51 14.32
C LEU A 215 -12.41 38.08 15.39
N ASP A 216 -11.93 37.47 16.48
CA ASP A 216 -12.73 37.09 17.64
C ASP A 216 -11.83 37.11 18.88
N ASN A 217 -12.32 37.69 19.97
CA ASN A 217 -11.62 37.85 21.24
C ASN A 217 -12.54 37.52 22.44
N SER A 218 -13.63 36.78 22.20
CA SER A 218 -14.61 36.38 23.22
C SER A 218 -14.09 35.31 24.19
N ASN A 219 -12.98 34.64 23.86
CA ASN A 219 -12.41 33.54 24.64
C ASN A 219 -11.22 34.01 25.52
N SER A 220 -11.16 33.51 26.74
CA SER A 220 -10.15 33.85 27.77
C SER A 220 -8.71 33.48 27.38
N ASP A 221 -8.54 32.35 26.70
CA ASP A 221 -7.24 31.69 26.50
C ASP A 221 -6.79 31.66 25.03
N TRP A 222 -7.69 32.02 24.11
CA TRP A 222 -7.47 31.99 22.66
C TRP A 222 -8.07 33.22 21.97
N VAL A 223 -7.35 33.76 20.99
CA VAL A 223 -7.81 34.86 20.14
C VAL A 223 -7.82 34.35 18.70
N LYS A 224 -8.94 34.54 17.99
CA LYS A 224 -9.01 34.26 16.55
C LYS A 224 -8.43 35.45 15.80
N VAL A 225 -7.48 35.19 14.92
CA VAL A 225 -6.70 36.21 14.22
C VAL A 225 -6.56 35.89 12.74
N ARG A 226 -6.24 36.92 11.95
CA ARG A 226 -5.93 36.87 10.52
C ARG A 226 -4.54 37.45 10.25
N THR A 227 -3.71 36.71 9.55
CA THR A 227 -2.40 37.18 9.08
C THR A 227 -2.56 38.14 7.90
N GLN A 228 -1.49 38.90 7.60
CA GLN A 228 -1.44 39.77 6.42
C GLN A 228 -1.71 39.01 5.11
N ASN A 229 -1.27 37.75 5.02
CA ASN A 229 -1.50 36.84 3.89
C ASN A 229 -2.89 36.17 3.92
N GLY A 230 -3.83 36.69 4.71
CA GLY A 230 -5.24 36.25 4.77
C GLY A 230 -5.52 35.00 5.60
N THR A 231 -4.50 34.24 6.02
CA THR A 231 -4.67 33.00 6.80
C THR A 231 -5.36 33.30 8.14
N GLN A 232 -6.47 32.61 8.41
CA GLN A 232 -7.21 32.73 9.68
C GLN A 232 -6.97 31.53 10.59
N GLY A 233 -6.94 31.75 11.90
CA GLY A 233 -6.84 30.69 12.90
C GLY A 233 -6.87 31.23 14.32
N TRP A 234 -6.63 30.36 15.30
CA TRP A 234 -6.63 30.68 16.73
C TRP A 234 -5.22 30.63 17.30
N CYS A 235 -4.83 31.69 18.01
CA CYS A 235 -3.57 31.80 18.74
C CYS A 235 -3.84 31.86 20.24
N SER A 236 -2.93 31.37 21.08
CA SER A 236 -3.12 31.46 22.53
C SER A 236 -2.96 32.90 23.02
N ARG A 237 -3.95 33.36 23.79
CA ARG A 237 -4.09 34.73 24.28
C ARG A 237 -2.92 35.18 25.16
N LYS A 238 -2.30 34.25 25.89
CA LYS A 238 -1.10 34.48 26.72
C LYS A 238 0.10 35.07 25.95
N TYR A 239 0.15 34.86 24.63
CA TYR A 239 1.29 35.23 23.77
C TYR A 239 0.95 36.36 22.79
N LEU A 240 -0.13 37.11 23.03
CA LEU A 240 -0.59 38.23 22.21
C LEU A 240 -0.80 39.50 23.05
N THR A 241 -0.14 40.59 22.67
CA THR A 241 -0.51 41.94 23.11
C THR A 241 -1.58 42.48 22.17
N VAL A 242 -2.81 42.67 22.65
CA VAL A 242 -3.94 43.16 21.85
C VAL A 242 -4.14 44.67 22.07
N THR A 243 -4.31 45.41 20.99
CA THR A 243 -4.45 46.88 20.98
C THR A 243 -5.66 47.30 20.15
N GLY A 244 -6.54 48.10 20.74
CA GLY A 244 -7.83 48.52 20.16
C GLY A 244 -8.98 47.56 20.49
N GLY A 245 -10.17 48.13 20.75
CA GLY A 245 -11.35 47.39 21.21
C GLY A 245 -11.61 47.55 22.73
N THR A 246 -12.85 47.81 23.10
CA THR A 246 -13.27 48.12 24.48
C THR A 246 -13.42 46.88 25.36
N ASN A 247 -12.95 46.96 26.61
CA ASN A 247 -13.25 45.97 27.65
C ASN A 247 -14.70 46.10 28.14
N THR A 248 -15.36 44.97 28.33
CA THR A 248 -16.44 44.81 29.33
C THR A 248 -16.15 43.53 30.11
N GLY A 249 -15.84 43.65 31.40
CA GLY A 249 -15.51 42.50 32.24
C GLY A 249 -15.98 42.70 33.67
N THR A 250 -16.39 41.61 34.31
CA THR A 250 -16.81 41.55 35.71
C THR A 250 -16.48 40.17 36.29
N ASN A 251 -16.01 40.01 37.53
CA ASN A 251 -14.83 40.53 38.26
C ASN A 251 -14.70 39.66 39.54
N SER A 252 -13.56 39.68 40.24
CA SER A 252 -13.37 39.15 41.62
C SER A 252 -13.42 37.61 41.80
N SER A 253 -12.72 36.98 42.76
CA SER A 253 -11.56 37.42 43.55
C SER A 253 -10.88 36.26 44.32
N SER A 254 -9.54 36.31 44.40
CA SER A 254 -8.60 35.71 45.38
C SER A 254 -9.06 34.73 46.49
N SER A 255 -8.32 33.61 46.62
CA SER A 255 -7.74 33.13 47.89
C SER A 255 -6.52 32.22 47.63
N THR A 256 -5.63 32.05 48.62
CA THR A 256 -4.41 31.20 48.53
C THR A 256 -4.47 30.05 49.59
N PRO A 257 -3.41 29.27 49.93
CA PRO A 257 -3.52 27.81 50.07
C PRO A 257 -3.59 27.32 51.54
N PRO A 258 -3.58 26.00 51.77
CA PRO A 258 -2.33 25.41 52.28
C PRO A 258 -1.96 24.02 51.71
N SER A 259 -0.81 23.51 52.15
CA SER A 259 -0.13 22.30 51.66
C SER A 259 -0.19 21.12 52.64
N SER A 260 -0.01 19.89 52.13
CA SER A 260 0.61 18.74 52.82
C SER A 260 0.98 17.68 51.77
N SER A 261 2.27 17.43 51.47
CA SER A 261 3.21 16.50 52.13
C SER A 261 2.92 15.01 51.84
N SER A 262 3.89 14.12 51.58
CA SER A 262 5.37 14.12 51.75
C SER A 262 6.03 13.39 50.55
N ALA A 263 7.30 13.58 50.13
CA ALA A 263 8.60 13.59 50.85
C ALA A 263 8.90 12.23 51.55
N LEU A 264 10.12 11.67 51.61
CA LEU A 264 11.51 12.17 51.41
C LEU A 264 12.21 11.49 50.20
N SER A 265 13.21 12.05 49.50
CA SER A 265 14.62 12.42 49.86
C SER A 265 15.56 11.20 50.00
N SER A 266 16.87 11.25 49.73
CA SER A 266 17.85 12.34 49.94
C SER A 266 18.96 12.40 48.85
N GLN A 267 19.47 13.59 48.47
CA GLN A 267 20.80 14.18 48.80
C GLN A 267 22.00 13.73 47.92
N SER A 268 23.03 14.55 47.64
CA SER A 268 23.32 15.95 48.02
C SER A 268 24.36 16.62 47.11
N SER A 269 24.41 17.97 47.11
CA SER A 269 25.58 18.87 46.97
C SER A 269 26.52 18.83 45.72
N SER A 270 27.29 19.87 45.38
CA SER A 270 27.06 21.33 45.26
C SER A 270 28.39 22.04 44.96
N SER A 271 28.44 22.96 43.98
CA SER A 271 29.42 24.06 43.96
C SER A 271 29.05 25.17 42.96
N GLN A 272 29.38 26.41 43.33
CA GLN A 272 29.39 27.61 42.48
C GLN A 272 30.65 28.42 42.87
N PRO A 273 31.25 29.18 41.94
CA PRO A 273 31.08 30.65 41.91
C PRO A 273 30.87 31.15 40.44
N SER A 274 30.26 32.30 40.07
CA SER A 274 30.35 33.71 40.47
C SER A 274 31.75 34.33 40.23
N SER A 275 31.95 35.52 39.65
CA SER A 275 31.09 36.56 39.01
C SER A 275 31.88 37.21 37.84
N SER A 276 31.73 38.41 37.26
CA SER A 276 30.95 39.66 37.48
C SER A 276 30.97 40.55 36.19
N SER A 277 30.20 41.66 36.18
CA SER A 277 30.52 43.01 35.61
C SER A 277 30.98 43.23 34.14
N SER A 278 30.66 44.32 33.40
CA SER A 278 29.57 45.34 33.41
C SER A 278 29.81 46.43 32.33
N SER A 279 28.75 47.01 31.71
CA SER A 279 28.68 48.36 31.06
C SER A 279 29.60 48.69 29.84
N SER A 280 29.36 49.65 28.92
CA SER A 280 28.19 50.48 28.52
C SER A 280 28.47 51.25 27.19
N GLY A 281 27.44 51.69 26.45
CA GLY A 281 27.49 52.67 25.32
C GLY A 281 27.82 52.05 23.93
N SER A 282 27.02 52.19 22.85
CA SER A 282 26.41 53.35 22.14
C SER A 282 27.44 54.15 21.32
N ASN A 283 27.32 54.40 20.00
CA ASN A 283 26.14 54.86 19.23
C ASN A 283 26.19 54.39 17.73
N GLY A 284 25.30 54.89 16.84
CA GLY A 284 25.20 54.53 15.41
C GLY A 284 26.32 55.07 14.48
N SER A 285 26.23 54.99 13.14
CA SER A 285 25.06 54.77 12.27
C SER A 285 25.46 54.37 10.83
N GLY A 286 24.51 53.82 10.05
CA GLY A 286 24.48 53.94 8.58
C GLY A 286 25.06 52.77 7.76
N GLY A 287 24.17 51.93 7.22
CA GLY A 287 24.51 50.92 6.22
C GLY A 287 23.28 50.13 5.77
N THR A 288 22.84 50.32 4.53
CA THR A 288 21.88 49.44 3.87
C THR A 288 22.62 48.24 3.29
N ASP A 289 22.20 47.01 3.57
CA ASP A 289 22.48 45.93 2.64
C ASP A 289 21.54 44.73 2.71
N THR A 290 21.64 43.87 1.70
CA THR A 290 20.76 42.74 1.41
C THR A 290 21.30 41.45 2.03
N GLU A 291 20.63 40.86 3.02
CA GLU A 291 21.10 39.59 3.59
C GLU A 291 20.77 38.38 2.70
N THR A 292 21.83 37.66 2.33
CA THR A 292 21.84 36.49 1.46
C THR A 292 21.70 35.18 2.24
N ASN A 293 21.43 34.08 1.52
CA ASN A 293 21.29 32.72 2.04
C ASN A 293 22.62 32.13 2.55
N SER A 294 23.13 32.63 3.68
CA SER A 294 24.39 32.21 4.29
C SER A 294 24.17 31.06 5.29
N GLY A 295 24.49 29.83 4.88
CA GLY A 295 24.41 28.66 5.78
C GLY A 295 24.67 27.28 5.17
N VAL A 296 24.69 27.12 3.84
CA VAL A 296 24.96 25.83 3.17
C VAL A 296 26.33 25.81 2.46
N SER A 297 27.10 26.90 2.56
CA SER A 297 28.46 26.97 2.01
C SER A 297 29.39 26.04 2.82
N GLY A 298 29.67 24.86 2.27
CA GLY A 298 30.61 23.89 2.84
C GLY A 298 30.08 22.47 3.01
N ILE A 299 28.77 22.19 2.87
CA ILE A 299 28.21 20.84 3.09
C ILE A 299 27.80 20.20 1.75
N LYS A 300 28.36 19.03 1.46
CA LYS A 300 28.12 18.22 0.25
C LYS A 300 26.93 17.27 0.41
N GLY A 301 26.68 16.79 1.63
CA GLY A 301 25.57 15.86 1.93
C GLY A 301 25.72 15.23 3.30
N ALA A 302 25.00 14.13 3.53
CA ALA A 302 25.13 13.29 4.71
C ALA A 302 24.85 11.81 4.38
N THR A 303 25.33 10.89 5.21
CA THR A 303 25.03 9.45 5.11
C THR A 303 24.50 8.94 6.45
N VAL A 304 23.40 8.19 6.45
CA VAL A 304 22.83 7.57 7.67
C VAL A 304 23.80 6.52 8.22
N THR A 305 24.06 6.57 9.54
CA THR A 305 24.96 5.65 10.27
C THR A 305 24.26 4.66 11.18
N ALA A 306 22.97 4.87 11.48
CA ALA A 306 22.15 3.95 12.27
C ALA A 306 21.41 2.94 11.37
N ASP A 307 21.18 1.73 11.89
CA ASP A 307 20.45 0.65 11.20
C ASP A 307 19.13 1.12 10.57
N VAL A 308 18.33 1.86 11.36
CA VAL A 308 17.12 2.54 10.89
C VAL A 308 16.99 3.92 11.52
N LEU A 309 17.13 4.97 10.71
CA LEU A 309 16.89 6.37 11.10
C LEU A 309 15.55 6.88 10.60
N ARG A 310 14.80 7.59 11.44
CA ARG A 310 13.49 8.16 11.07
C ARG A 310 13.68 9.53 10.41
N LEU A 311 13.31 9.65 9.13
CA LEU A 311 13.04 10.93 8.48
C LEU A 311 11.74 11.49 9.04
N ARG A 312 11.75 12.76 9.48
CA ARG A 312 10.64 13.39 10.18
C ARG A 312 10.17 14.68 9.54
N GLU A 313 8.93 15.05 9.84
CA GLU A 313 8.30 16.28 9.34
C GLU A 313 8.90 17.55 9.97
N GLN A 314 9.51 17.44 11.15
CA GLN A 314 10.13 18.53 11.91
C GLN A 314 11.37 18.05 12.69
N ALA A 315 12.18 19.00 13.15
CA ALA A 315 13.36 18.79 14.00
C ALA A 315 12.99 18.43 15.46
N ASN A 316 12.25 17.35 15.68
CA ASN A 316 11.93 16.82 17.02
C ASN A 316 11.46 15.35 16.98
N THR A 317 11.54 14.65 18.11
CA THR A 317 11.19 13.22 18.21
C THR A 317 9.69 12.90 18.29
N SER A 318 8.83 13.91 18.51
CA SER A 318 7.38 13.74 18.71
C SER A 318 6.54 13.98 17.45
N CYS A 319 7.09 14.66 16.43
CA CYS A 319 6.41 14.85 15.15
C CYS A 319 6.36 13.58 14.28
N LYS A 320 5.52 13.64 13.25
CA LYS A 320 5.28 12.56 12.28
C LYS A 320 6.58 12.08 11.62
N VAL A 321 6.73 10.76 11.56
CA VAL A 321 7.73 10.09 10.72
C VAL A 321 7.22 10.10 9.27
N LEU A 322 8.03 10.63 8.35
CA LEU A 322 7.77 10.67 6.92
C LEU A 322 8.32 9.43 6.20
N SER A 323 9.45 8.91 6.67
CA SER A 323 10.01 7.64 6.20
C SER A 323 10.95 7.04 7.23
N ASN A 324 11.18 5.73 7.11
CA ASN A 324 12.35 5.10 7.69
C ASN A 324 13.45 5.10 6.62
N LEU A 325 14.64 5.52 7.02
CA LEU A 325 15.90 5.48 6.28
C LEU A 325 16.76 4.38 6.88
N VAL A 326 17.67 3.83 6.10
CA VAL A 326 18.48 2.66 6.49
C VAL A 326 19.96 3.02 6.53
N ASN A 327 20.78 2.24 7.23
CA ASN A 327 22.22 2.47 7.29
C ASN A 327 22.82 2.59 5.87
N GLY A 328 23.73 3.54 5.66
CA GLY A 328 24.29 3.88 4.35
C GLY A 328 23.39 4.72 3.43
N THR A 329 22.17 5.12 3.84
CA THR A 329 21.31 6.00 3.03
C THR A 329 21.97 7.37 2.83
N SER A 330 22.29 7.72 1.59
CA SER A 330 22.80 9.04 1.22
C SER A 330 21.69 10.09 1.23
N LEU A 331 22.00 11.29 1.68
CA LEU A 331 21.06 12.39 1.90
C LEU A 331 21.65 13.70 1.38
N GLN A 332 20.88 14.45 0.59
CA GLN A 332 21.21 15.83 0.26
C GLN A 332 20.89 16.71 1.47
N VAL A 333 21.85 17.48 1.96
CA VAL A 333 21.61 18.44 3.05
C VAL A 333 21.02 19.73 2.47
N LEU A 334 19.89 20.18 3.04
CA LEU A 334 19.12 21.35 2.59
C LEU A 334 19.20 22.54 3.56
N GLY A 335 20.08 22.47 4.57
CA GLY A 335 20.27 23.52 5.57
C GLY A 335 21.27 23.07 6.62
N ALA A 336 21.97 24.03 7.26
CA ALA A 336 22.94 23.75 8.31
C ALA A 336 22.34 22.87 9.43
N PRO A 337 23.12 21.93 10.01
CA PRO A 337 22.75 21.25 11.24
C PRO A 337 22.48 22.25 12.38
N ALA A 338 21.35 22.10 13.06
CA ALA A 338 20.93 22.97 14.15
C ALA A 338 20.22 22.16 15.25
N SER A 339 20.58 22.40 16.52
CA SER A 339 19.92 21.81 17.70
C SER A 339 19.77 20.28 17.68
N GLY A 340 20.75 19.55 17.14
CA GLY A 340 20.73 18.09 17.03
C GLY A 340 20.00 17.53 15.80
N TRP A 341 19.59 18.38 14.85
CA TRP A 341 18.88 17.98 13.63
C TRP A 341 19.49 18.62 12.38
N VAL A 342 19.43 17.89 11.26
CA VAL A 342 19.78 18.42 9.93
C VAL A 342 18.59 18.23 8.99
N LYS A 343 18.34 19.26 8.16
CA LYS A 343 17.29 19.20 7.13
C LYS A 343 17.84 18.53 5.88
N VAL A 344 17.14 17.52 5.38
CA VAL A 344 17.63 16.65 4.31
C VAL A 344 16.56 16.35 3.27
N GLN A 345 17.01 15.98 2.06
CA GLN A 345 16.22 15.32 1.04
C GLN A 345 16.78 13.91 0.77
N THR A 346 15.88 12.94 0.64
CA THR A 346 16.21 11.55 0.32
C THR A 346 16.40 11.33 -1.19
N PRO A 347 17.00 10.21 -1.63
CA PRO A 347 17.11 9.86 -3.04
C PRO A 347 15.75 9.64 -3.75
N ASP A 348 14.65 9.47 -3.01
CA ASP A 348 13.28 9.44 -3.53
C ASP A 348 12.52 10.78 -3.35
N GLY A 349 13.27 11.88 -3.20
CA GLY A 349 12.77 13.26 -3.24
C GLY A 349 12.08 13.77 -1.97
N LYS A 350 11.91 12.95 -0.93
CA LYS A 350 11.23 13.35 0.32
C LYS A 350 12.13 14.27 1.15
N THR A 351 11.64 15.48 1.40
CA THR A 351 12.29 16.44 2.30
C THR A 351 11.79 16.28 3.73
N GLY A 352 12.69 16.33 4.71
CA GLY A 352 12.37 16.27 6.13
C GLY A 352 13.59 16.59 7.00
N TYR A 353 13.54 16.15 8.25
CA TYR A 353 14.61 16.30 9.24
C TYR A 353 15.06 14.93 9.76
N VAL A 354 16.35 14.79 10.03
CA VAL A 354 16.96 13.63 10.70
C VAL A 354 17.84 14.14 11.85
N SER A 355 18.04 13.33 12.89
CA SER A 355 18.97 13.73 13.96
C SER A 355 20.42 13.63 13.45
N THR A 356 21.26 14.56 13.90
CA THR A 356 22.70 14.57 13.60
C THR A 356 23.42 13.36 14.20
N ASP A 357 22.89 12.84 15.31
CA ASP A 357 23.49 11.76 16.11
C ASP A 357 23.53 10.41 15.35
N TYR A 358 22.85 10.34 14.21
CA TYR A 358 22.69 9.14 13.37
C TYR A 358 23.01 9.41 11.88
N VAL A 359 23.71 10.49 11.57
CA VAL A 359 24.26 10.76 10.22
C VAL A 359 25.72 11.22 10.29
N LYS A 360 26.52 10.78 9.32
CA LYS A 360 27.85 11.30 9.02
C LYS A 360 27.68 12.46 8.03
N ILE A 361 27.88 13.70 8.48
CA ILE A 361 27.85 14.89 7.60
C ILE A 361 29.09 14.89 6.72
N ILE A 362 28.95 15.20 5.42
CA ILE A 362 30.05 15.24 4.45
C ILE A 362 30.25 16.68 3.98
N TYR A 363 31.45 17.21 4.17
CA TYR A 363 31.80 18.58 3.77
C TYR A 363 32.38 18.63 2.34
N SER A 364 32.45 19.81 1.74
CA SER A 364 32.93 20.03 0.37
C SER A 364 34.44 19.85 0.20
N ASP A 365 35.20 19.92 1.31
CA ASP A 365 36.63 19.59 1.38
C ASP A 365 36.91 18.08 1.55
N GLY A 366 35.86 17.25 1.71
CA GLY A 366 35.96 15.81 1.94
C GLY A 366 36.02 15.39 3.41
N THR A 367 36.02 16.33 4.36
CA THR A 367 35.97 16.00 5.80
C THR A 367 34.56 15.54 6.22
N SER A 368 34.43 15.02 7.45
CA SER A 368 33.14 14.59 8.00
C SER A 368 33.04 14.68 9.53
N THR A 369 31.86 15.05 10.03
CA THR A 369 31.50 15.01 11.47
C THR A 369 30.48 13.89 11.74
N GLY A 370 30.51 13.32 12.96
CA GLY A 370 29.92 12.03 13.27
C GLY A 370 28.65 12.02 14.14
N GLY A 371 28.13 10.82 14.35
CA GLY A 371 27.03 10.50 15.27
C GLY A 371 27.49 10.14 16.69
N SER A 372 26.56 10.06 17.64
CA SER A 372 26.89 10.15 19.08
C SER A 372 27.03 8.81 19.81
N THR A 373 28.11 8.71 20.59
CA THR A 373 28.25 7.95 21.86
C THR A 373 27.64 6.55 21.93
N ASP A 374 28.44 5.55 21.55
CA ASP A 374 28.58 4.35 22.39
C ASP A 374 30.02 4.36 22.95
N THR A 375 30.25 3.80 24.14
CA THR A 375 31.53 3.95 24.87
C THR A 375 32.60 2.92 24.53
N ASN A 376 32.44 2.18 23.43
CA ASN A 376 33.55 1.49 22.78
C ASN A 376 34.27 2.44 21.82
N GLN A 377 35.60 2.51 21.89
CA GLN A 377 36.38 3.29 20.91
C GLN A 377 36.17 2.76 19.50
N GLY A 378 35.65 3.63 18.63
CA GLY A 378 35.35 3.34 17.24
C GLY A 378 35.47 4.59 16.38
N GLY A 379 36.67 5.19 16.33
CA GLY A 379 37.02 6.02 15.17
C GLY A 379 36.87 5.15 13.92
N GLY A 380 36.24 5.68 12.86
CA GLY A 380 35.78 4.91 11.70
C GLY A 380 36.82 3.89 11.25
N THR A 381 36.45 2.61 11.29
CA THR A 381 37.42 1.51 11.12
C THR A 381 38.01 1.59 9.72
N ASN A 382 39.31 1.86 9.65
CA ASN A 382 40.06 1.80 8.40
C ASN A 382 40.27 0.33 8.03
N ALA A 383 40.17 0.01 6.75
CA ALA A 383 40.50 -1.31 6.26
C ALA A 383 42.03 -1.56 6.30
N SER A 384 42.43 -2.81 6.55
CA SER A 384 43.78 -3.33 6.29
C SER A 384 43.90 -3.99 4.91
N SER A 385 42.78 -4.11 4.18
CA SER A 385 42.75 -4.38 2.75
C SER A 385 41.42 -3.91 2.14
N LEU A 386 41.46 -3.35 0.92
CA LEU A 386 40.30 -2.89 0.16
C LEU A 386 40.35 -3.43 -1.27
N SER A 387 39.21 -3.89 -1.79
CA SER A 387 39.06 -4.38 -3.16
C SER A 387 37.71 -3.97 -3.76
N LEU A 388 37.64 -3.90 -5.09
CA LEU A 388 36.41 -3.63 -5.85
C LEU A 388 35.99 -4.85 -6.67
N SER A 389 34.68 -5.00 -6.89
CA SER A 389 34.10 -6.09 -7.70
C SER A 389 34.47 -6.07 -9.19
N SER A 390 35.05 -4.99 -9.70
CA SER A 390 35.64 -4.91 -11.04
C SER A 390 36.69 -3.79 -11.12
N GLY A 391 37.76 -4.01 -11.90
CA GLY A 391 38.80 -3.01 -12.16
C GLY A 391 38.57 -2.15 -13.41
N SER A 392 37.65 -2.53 -14.30
CA SER A 392 37.28 -1.74 -15.48
C SER A 392 35.92 -2.15 -16.05
N GLN A 393 35.05 -1.20 -16.40
CA GLN A 393 33.71 -1.43 -16.98
C GLN A 393 33.39 -0.39 -18.07
N THR A 394 32.50 -0.74 -19.01
CA THR A 394 31.95 0.19 -20.00
C THR A 394 30.44 0.30 -19.84
N VAL A 395 29.95 1.47 -19.42
CA VAL A 395 28.57 1.69 -18.97
C VAL A 395 27.86 2.70 -19.89
N PRO A 396 26.68 2.40 -20.45
CA PRO A 396 25.93 3.37 -21.26
C PRO A 396 25.51 4.61 -20.48
N ALA A 397 25.58 5.79 -21.12
CA ALA A 397 25.16 7.04 -20.50
C ALA A 397 23.70 6.99 -20.00
N GLY A 398 23.47 7.51 -18.79
CA GLY A 398 22.19 7.47 -18.08
C GLY A 398 21.97 6.22 -17.22
N LYS A 399 22.81 5.17 -17.30
CA LYS A 399 22.77 4.03 -16.38
C LYS A 399 23.57 4.30 -15.09
N THR A 400 23.32 3.47 -14.09
CA THR A 400 24.09 3.33 -12.86
C THR A 400 24.71 1.93 -12.79
N LEU A 401 25.98 1.85 -12.43
CA LEU A 401 26.73 0.61 -12.15
C LEU A 401 26.90 0.47 -10.64
N TYR A 402 26.59 -0.70 -10.08
CA TYR A 402 26.88 -1.01 -8.67
C TYR A 402 28.25 -1.68 -8.51
N LEU A 403 29.27 -0.91 -8.12
CA LEU A 403 30.55 -1.45 -7.68
C LEU A 403 30.48 -1.82 -6.20
N LYS A 404 30.68 -3.09 -5.88
CA LYS A 404 30.79 -3.55 -4.49
C LYS A 404 32.24 -3.42 -4.02
N ALA A 405 32.47 -2.61 -3.01
CA ALA A 405 33.69 -2.67 -2.21
C ALA A 405 33.67 -3.88 -1.26
N SER A 406 34.82 -4.50 -1.04
CA SER A 406 35.03 -5.53 -0.01
C SER A 406 36.26 -5.19 0.80
N THR A 407 36.11 -5.17 2.12
CA THR A 407 37.10 -4.70 3.10
C THR A 407 37.42 -5.77 4.15
N SER A 408 38.61 -5.65 4.76
CA SER A 408 38.94 -6.30 6.02
C SER A 408 39.31 -5.23 7.06
N PRO A 409 38.65 -5.14 8.23
CA PRO A 409 37.43 -5.86 8.60
C PRO A 409 36.24 -5.43 7.73
N SER A 410 35.22 -6.29 7.64
CA SER A 410 34.09 -6.11 6.71
C SER A 410 33.13 -4.96 7.04
N ASN A 411 33.30 -4.32 8.20
CA ASN A 411 32.58 -3.12 8.63
C ASN A 411 33.38 -1.82 8.41
N ALA A 412 34.54 -1.88 7.77
CA ALA A 412 35.40 -0.72 7.57
C ALA A 412 34.76 0.36 6.67
N ASP A 413 35.01 1.62 7.00
CA ASP A 413 34.45 2.81 6.38
C ASP A 413 35.03 3.00 4.96
N VAL A 414 34.20 3.08 3.91
CA VAL A 414 34.65 3.26 2.52
C VAL A 414 34.14 4.58 1.94
N SER A 415 35.08 5.47 1.62
CA SER A 415 34.83 6.72 0.88
C SER A 415 35.02 6.52 -0.63
N TRP A 416 34.40 7.38 -1.45
CA TRP A 416 34.37 7.24 -2.91
C TRP A 416 34.61 8.57 -3.62
N SER A 417 35.37 8.54 -4.72
CA SER A 417 35.63 9.69 -5.60
C SER A 417 35.65 9.29 -7.09
N SER A 418 35.56 10.28 -7.97
CA SER A 418 35.67 10.14 -9.42
C SER A 418 36.66 11.16 -9.96
N SER A 419 37.56 10.74 -10.85
CA SER A 419 38.51 11.63 -11.52
C SER A 419 37.87 12.59 -12.52
N ASN A 420 36.62 12.33 -12.95
CA ASN A 420 35.88 13.19 -13.86
C ASN A 420 34.36 13.09 -13.65
N THR A 421 33.81 14.01 -12.86
CA THR A 421 32.39 14.05 -12.49
C THR A 421 31.45 14.45 -13.62
N SER A 422 31.94 15.03 -14.74
CA SER A 422 31.09 15.29 -15.92
C SER A 422 30.89 14.04 -16.79
N VAL A 423 31.78 13.05 -16.66
CA VAL A 423 31.65 11.72 -17.30
C VAL A 423 30.93 10.75 -16.36
N ALA A 424 31.38 10.59 -15.11
CA ALA A 424 30.74 9.69 -14.16
C ALA A 424 30.83 10.22 -12.71
N THR A 425 29.74 10.13 -11.97
CA THR A 425 29.68 10.43 -10.53
C THR A 425 29.58 9.14 -9.72
N VAL A 426 29.98 9.14 -8.45
CA VAL A 426 29.87 7.97 -7.56
C VAL A 426 29.40 8.37 -6.18
N ILE A 427 28.48 7.58 -5.62
CA ILE A 427 28.03 7.66 -4.22
C ILE A 427 27.86 6.24 -3.70
N ASN A 428 28.53 5.88 -2.60
CA ASN A 428 28.40 4.60 -1.90
C ASN A 428 28.47 3.36 -2.82
N GLY A 429 29.37 3.37 -3.80
CA GLY A 429 29.57 2.31 -4.80
C GLY A 429 28.64 2.36 -6.02
N TYR A 430 27.60 3.19 -6.00
CA TYR A 430 26.73 3.43 -7.16
C TYR A 430 27.34 4.50 -8.06
N VAL A 431 27.87 4.08 -9.20
CA VAL A 431 28.49 4.93 -10.22
C VAL A 431 27.45 5.31 -11.27
N THR A 432 27.07 6.59 -11.37
CA THR A 432 26.14 7.07 -12.40
C THR A 432 26.91 7.58 -13.61
N ALA A 433 26.66 6.99 -14.78
CA ALA A 433 27.23 7.40 -16.06
C ALA A 433 26.49 8.65 -16.58
N VAL A 434 27.19 9.78 -16.66
CA VAL A 434 26.61 11.10 -16.99
C VAL A 434 26.75 11.42 -18.47
N SER A 435 27.96 11.32 -19.03
CA SER A 435 28.22 11.64 -20.44
C SER A 435 29.42 10.86 -20.99
N LYS A 436 29.49 10.74 -22.31
CA LYS A 436 30.48 9.91 -23.04
C LYS A 436 31.92 10.36 -22.74
N GLY A 437 32.78 9.40 -22.37
CA GLY A 437 34.17 9.65 -22.03
C GLY A 437 34.74 8.58 -21.11
N SER A 438 35.80 8.89 -20.36
CA SER A 438 36.34 8.00 -19.32
C SER A 438 36.58 8.73 -18.01
N ALA A 439 36.38 8.03 -16.90
CA ALA A 439 36.67 8.46 -15.54
C ALA A 439 37.27 7.28 -14.74
N VAL A 440 38.11 7.57 -13.75
CA VAL A 440 38.55 6.57 -12.77
C VAL A 440 37.74 6.78 -11.51
N ILE A 441 37.07 5.71 -11.06
CA ILE A 441 36.37 5.67 -9.77
C ILE A 441 37.32 5.08 -8.73
N THR A 442 37.52 5.80 -7.63
CA THR A 442 38.41 5.37 -6.54
C THR A 442 37.60 5.17 -5.28
N ALA A 443 37.79 4.02 -4.63
CA ALA A 443 37.37 3.76 -3.27
C ALA A 443 38.57 3.87 -2.33
N THR A 444 38.38 4.46 -1.15
CA THR A 444 39.44 4.68 -0.15
C THR A 444 38.95 4.37 1.26
N SER A 445 39.73 3.60 2.03
CA SER A 445 39.50 3.30 3.44
C SER A 445 40.85 3.38 4.20
N GLY A 446 41.03 4.41 5.02
CA GLY A 446 42.35 4.72 5.60
C GLY A 446 43.40 4.98 4.52
N THR A 447 44.47 4.19 4.53
CA THR A 447 45.52 4.18 3.49
C THR A 447 45.16 3.34 2.28
N GLU A 448 44.23 2.40 2.42
CA GLU A 448 43.90 1.43 1.38
C GLU A 448 43.07 2.07 0.27
N THR A 449 43.46 1.82 -0.98
CA THR A 449 42.77 2.33 -2.16
C THR A 449 42.55 1.24 -3.20
N ALA A 450 41.41 1.28 -3.88
CA ALA A 450 41.10 0.42 -4.99
C ALA A 450 40.37 1.21 -6.09
N THR A 451 40.67 0.93 -7.35
CA THR A 451 40.20 1.74 -8.49
C THR A 451 39.44 0.92 -9.53
N CYS A 452 38.53 1.57 -10.24
CA CYS A 452 37.81 1.03 -11.38
C CYS A 452 37.81 2.05 -12.53
N GLY A 453 38.31 1.66 -13.70
CA GLY A 453 38.20 2.46 -14.91
C GLY A 453 36.78 2.38 -15.49
N VAL A 454 36.07 3.51 -15.56
CA VAL A 454 34.71 3.55 -16.12
C VAL A 454 34.72 4.36 -17.41
N THR A 455 34.49 3.65 -18.51
CA THR A 455 34.25 4.26 -19.82
C THR A 455 32.75 4.39 -20.04
N VAL A 456 32.28 5.60 -20.32
CA VAL A 456 30.87 5.85 -20.61
C VAL A 456 30.65 5.83 -22.11
N SER A 457 29.79 4.92 -22.57
CA SER A 457 29.36 4.79 -23.96
C SER A 457 28.09 5.61 -24.24
N ASP A 458 27.66 5.66 -25.50
CA ASP A 458 26.42 6.35 -25.89
C ASP A 458 25.19 5.74 -25.17
N ALA A 459 24.18 6.57 -24.88
CA ALA A 459 22.97 6.12 -24.20
C ALA A 459 22.18 5.08 -25.03
N GLU A 460 21.72 4.01 -24.36
CA GLU A 460 20.99 2.92 -25.02
C GLU A 460 19.78 3.45 -25.80
N PRO A 461 19.52 2.95 -27.03
CA PRO A 461 18.45 3.44 -27.87
C PRO A 461 17.06 3.23 -27.27
N VAL A 462 16.87 2.10 -26.58
CA VAL A 462 15.66 1.74 -25.84
C VAL A 462 16.10 1.24 -24.48
N ARG A 463 15.61 1.89 -23.41
CA ARG A 463 15.96 1.61 -22.01
C ARG A 463 15.37 0.29 -21.54
N THR A 464 14.13 0.01 -21.96
CA THR A 464 13.44 -1.27 -21.75
C THR A 464 12.20 -1.38 -22.65
N ALA A 465 11.71 -2.59 -22.90
CA ALA A 465 10.45 -2.83 -23.61
C ALA A 465 9.73 -4.08 -23.05
N TYR A 466 8.41 -4.13 -23.19
CA TYR A 466 7.57 -5.26 -22.77
C TYR A 466 6.30 -5.37 -23.62
N ALA A 467 5.64 -6.53 -23.56
CA ALA A 467 4.31 -6.76 -24.10
C ALA A 467 3.28 -6.86 -22.95
N SER A 468 2.05 -6.39 -23.20
CA SER A 468 0.91 -6.50 -22.27
C SER A 468 -0.37 -6.83 -23.05
N PRO A 469 -1.15 -7.85 -22.66
CA PRO A 469 -0.89 -8.75 -21.53
C PRO A 469 0.33 -9.65 -21.77
N ASN A 470 1.02 -10.03 -20.68
CA ASN A 470 2.24 -10.84 -20.69
C ASN A 470 2.01 -12.27 -21.20
N ILE A 471 0.76 -12.73 -21.12
CA ILE A 471 0.22 -13.94 -21.74
C ILE A 471 -1.18 -13.61 -22.27
N ALA A 472 -1.38 -13.79 -23.58
CA ALA A 472 -2.57 -13.35 -24.31
C ALA A 472 -3.26 -14.53 -25.00
N GLY A 473 -4.59 -14.48 -25.11
CA GLY A 473 -5.36 -15.46 -25.89
C GLY A 473 -5.14 -15.32 -27.41
N PRO A 474 -5.40 -16.37 -28.21
CA PRO A 474 -5.33 -16.29 -29.67
C PRO A 474 -6.23 -15.17 -30.23
N GLY A 475 -5.62 -14.21 -30.92
CA GLY A 475 -6.31 -13.05 -31.49
C GLY A 475 -6.57 -11.89 -30.51
N GLU A 476 -6.15 -12.01 -29.24
CA GLU A 476 -6.23 -10.90 -28.26
C GLU A 476 -5.32 -9.72 -28.67
N THR A 477 -5.70 -8.51 -28.27
CA THR A 477 -4.90 -7.30 -28.56
C THR A 477 -3.77 -7.15 -27.57
N VAL A 478 -2.55 -7.34 -28.05
CA VAL A 478 -1.30 -7.11 -27.31
C VAL A 478 -0.80 -5.70 -27.59
N THR A 479 -0.55 -4.94 -26.52
CA THR A 479 0.15 -3.66 -26.57
C THR A 479 1.64 -3.89 -26.40
N LEU A 480 2.42 -3.49 -27.41
CA LEU A 480 3.88 -3.45 -27.35
C LEU A 480 4.30 -2.08 -26.82
N THR A 481 5.05 -2.06 -25.72
CA THR A 481 5.50 -0.82 -25.06
C THR A 481 7.03 -0.78 -25.03
N ALA A 482 7.62 0.35 -25.39
CA ALA A 482 9.06 0.60 -25.28
C ALA A 482 9.30 1.95 -24.59
N ILE A 483 10.34 2.05 -23.77
CA ILE A 483 10.72 3.27 -23.06
C ILE A 483 12.10 3.72 -23.55
N THR A 484 12.21 4.98 -23.95
CA THR A 484 13.46 5.62 -24.39
C THR A 484 13.80 6.81 -23.50
N ASP A 485 15.02 7.34 -23.64
CA ASP A 485 15.29 8.71 -23.23
C ASP A 485 14.43 9.72 -24.01
N SER A 486 14.45 10.98 -23.56
CA SER A 486 13.64 12.06 -24.14
C SER A 486 14.11 12.56 -25.52
N SER A 487 15.28 12.18 -26.02
CA SER A 487 15.83 12.66 -27.30
C SER A 487 15.25 11.96 -28.53
N ARG A 488 14.76 10.71 -28.38
CA ARG A 488 14.28 9.89 -29.50
C ARG A 488 13.00 10.46 -30.13
N ASP A 489 12.84 10.25 -31.43
CA ASP A 489 11.73 10.77 -32.26
C ASP A 489 10.84 9.68 -32.88
N GLY A 490 11.08 8.40 -32.55
CA GLY A 490 10.25 7.26 -32.95
C GLY A 490 10.71 5.95 -32.32
N VAL A 491 9.86 4.93 -32.41
CA VAL A 491 10.18 3.52 -32.11
C VAL A 491 9.53 2.62 -33.16
N ARG A 492 10.22 1.53 -33.52
CA ARG A 492 9.71 0.43 -34.34
C ARG A 492 9.94 -0.90 -33.63
N PHE A 493 8.90 -1.71 -33.57
CA PHE A 493 8.93 -3.07 -33.06
C PHE A 493 9.08 -4.05 -34.22
N TYR A 494 10.14 -4.84 -34.23
CA TYR A 494 10.31 -5.98 -35.13
C TYR A 494 9.84 -7.23 -34.39
N VAL A 495 8.80 -7.87 -34.92
CA VAL A 495 8.13 -9.01 -34.28
C VAL A 495 8.39 -10.27 -35.09
N THR A 496 9.17 -11.18 -34.52
CA THR A 496 9.48 -12.49 -35.10
C THR A 496 8.54 -13.54 -34.54
N LYS A 497 7.76 -14.18 -35.42
CA LYS A 497 6.89 -15.31 -35.09
C LYS A 497 7.67 -16.52 -34.55
N PRO A 498 7.02 -17.47 -33.85
CA PRO A 498 7.58 -18.80 -33.58
C PRO A 498 8.11 -19.54 -34.83
N THR A 499 7.59 -19.21 -36.02
CA THR A 499 8.03 -19.75 -37.33
C THR A 499 9.26 -19.05 -37.92
N GLY A 500 9.87 -18.08 -37.22
CA GLY A 500 11.01 -17.29 -37.71
C GLY A 500 10.66 -16.15 -38.68
N ILE A 501 9.40 -16.00 -39.08
CA ILE A 501 8.95 -14.90 -39.96
C ILE A 501 8.90 -13.60 -39.15
N THR A 502 9.60 -12.56 -39.60
CA THR A 502 9.64 -11.24 -38.96
C THR A 502 8.78 -10.22 -39.72
N SER A 503 7.98 -9.45 -38.99
CA SER A 503 7.29 -8.24 -39.47
C SER A 503 7.69 -7.01 -38.64
N SER A 504 7.31 -5.81 -39.08
CA SER A 504 7.57 -4.56 -38.36
C SER A 504 6.29 -3.77 -38.08
N ILE A 505 6.24 -3.12 -36.90
CA ILE A 505 5.12 -2.30 -36.44
C ILE A 505 5.72 -1.01 -35.84
N ASP A 506 5.33 0.15 -36.36
CA ASP A 506 5.75 1.44 -35.79
C ASP A 506 4.90 1.84 -34.57
N ALA A 507 5.51 2.54 -33.62
CA ALA A 507 4.79 3.11 -32.48
C ALA A 507 3.86 4.24 -32.95
N VAL A 508 2.56 4.11 -32.62
CA VAL A 508 1.51 5.04 -33.06
C VAL A 508 1.29 6.20 -32.08
N SER A 509 1.86 6.12 -30.88
CA SER A 509 1.78 7.19 -29.87
C SER A 509 2.99 7.17 -28.92
N SER A 510 3.24 8.30 -28.27
CA SER A 510 4.20 8.42 -27.18
C SER A 510 3.71 9.37 -26.09
N THR A 511 3.94 9.03 -24.82
CA THR A 511 3.76 9.91 -23.66
C THR A 511 5.11 10.17 -22.98
N GLN A 512 5.25 11.29 -22.27
CA GLN A 512 6.42 11.54 -21.42
C GLN A 512 6.11 11.20 -19.96
N GLU A 513 7.09 10.61 -19.27
CA GLU A 513 7.05 10.35 -17.83
C GLU A 513 8.30 11.00 -17.20
N THR A 514 8.13 11.70 -16.07
CA THR A 514 9.25 12.29 -15.32
C THR A 514 9.26 11.73 -13.91
N THR A 515 10.32 10.99 -13.56
CA THR A 515 10.51 10.37 -12.25
C THR A 515 11.88 10.75 -11.70
N ASN A 516 11.91 11.29 -10.48
CA ASN A 516 13.14 11.72 -9.78
C ASN A 516 14.10 12.60 -10.64
N GLY A 517 13.55 13.47 -11.49
CA GLY A 517 14.30 14.32 -12.41
C GLY A 517 14.69 13.67 -13.75
N VAL A 518 14.56 12.35 -13.89
CA VAL A 518 14.75 11.63 -15.15
C VAL A 518 13.46 11.72 -15.97
N THR A 519 13.54 12.18 -17.22
CA THR A 519 12.41 12.22 -18.16
C THR A 519 12.61 11.21 -19.29
N THR A 520 11.63 10.32 -19.45
CA THR A 520 11.61 9.27 -20.48
C THR A 520 10.42 9.46 -21.43
N LYS A 521 10.47 8.80 -22.59
CA LYS A 521 9.34 8.68 -23.53
C LYS A 521 8.86 7.24 -23.56
N VAL A 522 7.58 7.02 -23.31
CA VAL A 522 6.90 5.72 -23.39
C VAL A 522 6.18 5.64 -24.72
N TRP A 523 6.63 4.74 -25.60
CA TRP A 523 6.13 4.52 -26.95
C TRP A 523 5.23 3.28 -26.99
N LYS A 524 4.11 3.35 -27.72
CA LYS A 524 3.15 2.23 -27.81
C LYS A 524 2.73 1.90 -29.22
N ALA A 525 2.67 0.61 -29.51
CA ALA A 525 1.99 0.01 -30.66
C ALA A 525 1.02 -1.07 -30.17
N SER A 526 0.06 -1.46 -31.00
CA SER A 526 -0.89 -2.54 -30.70
C SER A 526 -0.95 -3.52 -31.86
N ALA A 527 -1.06 -4.81 -31.55
CA ALA A 527 -1.07 -5.91 -32.51
C ALA A 527 -2.02 -7.01 -32.03
N THR A 528 -2.47 -7.89 -32.93
CA THR A 528 -3.15 -9.14 -32.60
C THR A 528 -2.34 -10.32 -33.14
N PHE A 529 -2.30 -11.41 -32.38
CA PHE A 529 -1.47 -12.57 -32.69
C PHE A 529 -2.29 -13.85 -32.54
N SER A 530 -2.42 -14.63 -33.62
CA SER A 530 -3.31 -15.80 -33.66
C SER A 530 -2.60 -17.15 -33.52
N ASP A 531 -1.30 -17.22 -33.82
CA ASP A 531 -0.55 -18.47 -33.73
C ASP A 531 -0.02 -18.63 -32.29
N PRO A 532 -0.30 -19.72 -31.56
CA PRO A 532 0.22 -19.88 -30.20
C PRO A 532 1.74 -19.99 -30.14
N GLY A 533 2.34 -19.49 -29.05
CA GLY A 533 3.76 -19.58 -28.75
C GLY A 533 4.42 -18.23 -28.41
N ASN A 534 5.75 -18.23 -28.38
CA ASN A 534 6.57 -17.07 -28.04
C ASN A 534 7.00 -16.28 -29.29
N TYR A 535 6.59 -15.01 -29.36
CA TYR A 535 7.02 -14.06 -30.38
C TYR A 535 8.17 -13.22 -29.81
N THR A 536 9.31 -13.19 -30.50
CA THR A 536 10.43 -12.30 -30.13
C THR A 536 10.14 -10.89 -30.62
N VAL A 537 10.30 -9.88 -29.76
CA VAL A 537 10.00 -8.48 -30.08
C VAL A 537 11.23 -7.62 -29.85
N LEU A 538 11.88 -7.16 -30.92
CA LEU A 538 12.99 -6.22 -30.87
C LEU A 538 12.46 -4.80 -31.08
N ALA A 539 12.52 -3.95 -30.04
CA ALA A 539 12.22 -2.53 -30.12
C ALA A 539 13.49 -1.74 -30.50
N GLN A 540 13.50 -1.12 -31.68
CA GLN A 540 14.52 -0.16 -32.13
C GLN A 540 13.98 1.27 -32.01
N SER A 541 14.85 2.22 -31.66
CA SER A 541 14.49 3.66 -31.57
C SER A 541 14.84 4.41 -32.85
N ARG A 542 14.35 5.65 -32.97
CA ARG A 542 14.70 6.58 -34.04
C ARG A 542 15.21 7.90 -33.46
N ALA A 543 16.23 8.48 -34.07
CA ALA A 543 16.76 9.80 -33.74
C ALA A 543 17.29 10.50 -35.00
N GLY A 544 16.93 11.77 -35.20
CA GLY A 544 17.20 12.48 -36.44
C GLY A 544 16.48 11.85 -37.64
N GLY A 545 15.37 11.14 -37.42
CA GLY A 545 14.67 10.36 -38.45
C GLY A 545 15.35 9.04 -38.87
N VAL A 546 16.51 8.67 -38.30
CA VAL A 546 17.22 7.42 -38.60
C VAL A 546 17.02 6.40 -37.48
N TYR A 547 16.66 5.15 -37.82
CA TYR A 547 16.47 4.08 -36.84
C TYR A 547 17.80 3.46 -36.41
N THR A 548 17.89 3.06 -35.14
CA THR A 548 19.07 2.42 -34.55
C THR A 548 19.09 0.92 -34.82
N THR A 549 20.26 0.36 -35.15
CA THR A 549 20.42 -1.10 -35.32
C THR A 549 20.34 -1.84 -33.98
N ALA A 550 20.89 -1.26 -32.92
CA ALA A 550 20.67 -1.69 -31.55
C ALA A 550 19.27 -1.32 -31.04
N GLY A 551 18.78 -2.07 -30.05
CA GLY A 551 17.44 -1.97 -29.48
C GLY A 551 17.30 -2.83 -28.23
N PHE A 552 16.09 -2.91 -27.68
CA PHE A 552 15.77 -3.79 -26.54
C PHE A 552 14.92 -4.97 -27.01
N THR A 553 15.32 -6.20 -26.67
CA THR A 553 14.57 -7.41 -27.00
C THR A 553 13.71 -7.86 -25.83
N THR A 554 12.41 -8.06 -26.09
CA THR A 554 11.43 -8.65 -25.16
C THR A 554 10.63 -9.73 -25.92
N SER A 555 9.50 -10.18 -25.37
CA SER A 555 8.60 -11.12 -26.06
C SER A 555 7.13 -10.89 -25.74
N ALA A 556 6.26 -11.27 -26.68
CA ALA A 556 4.85 -11.50 -26.45
C ALA A 556 4.58 -13.01 -26.45
N TYR A 557 3.71 -13.50 -25.56
CA TYR A 557 3.38 -14.92 -25.46
C TYR A 557 1.90 -15.16 -25.68
N ILE A 558 1.58 -16.06 -26.62
CA ILE A 558 0.21 -16.42 -26.99
C ILE A 558 -0.08 -17.83 -26.50
N THR A 559 -1.01 -17.96 -25.55
CA THR A 559 -1.49 -19.27 -25.06
C THR A 559 -2.38 -19.94 -26.10
N LYS A 560 -2.50 -21.27 -26.03
CA LYS A 560 -3.45 -22.08 -26.81
C LYS A 560 -4.88 -21.96 -26.26
N GLN A 561 -5.05 -21.53 -25.01
CA GLN A 561 -6.35 -21.42 -24.34
C GLN A 561 -6.71 -19.96 -24.06
N ALA A 562 -7.84 -19.49 -24.60
CA ALA A 562 -8.39 -18.18 -24.26
C ALA A 562 -9.09 -18.17 -22.88
N ASP A 563 -9.56 -19.33 -22.40
CA ASP A 563 -10.18 -19.47 -21.08
C ASP A 563 -9.12 -19.79 -20.01
N LYS A 564 -8.88 -18.82 -19.11
CA LYS A 564 -7.92 -18.91 -18.00
C LYS A 564 -8.20 -20.06 -17.01
N SER A 565 -9.39 -20.65 -17.04
CA SER A 565 -9.78 -21.78 -16.18
C SER A 565 -9.44 -23.17 -16.76
N VAL A 566 -9.22 -23.27 -18.07
CA VAL A 566 -8.94 -24.55 -18.76
C VAL A 566 -7.54 -25.05 -18.46
N THR A 567 -7.46 -26.31 -18.04
CA THR A 567 -6.22 -27.03 -17.73
C THR A 567 -5.60 -27.66 -18.97
N SER A 568 -4.31 -27.41 -19.18
CA SER A 568 -3.56 -27.74 -20.40
C SER A 568 -2.12 -28.17 -20.05
N SER A 569 -1.44 -28.87 -20.97
CA SER A 569 -0.01 -29.25 -20.85
C SER A 569 0.94 -28.30 -21.59
N GLU A 570 0.49 -27.07 -21.88
CA GLU A 570 1.30 -26.05 -22.52
C GLU A 570 2.27 -25.34 -21.55
N GLU A 571 3.09 -24.44 -22.09
CA GLU A 571 3.87 -23.55 -21.25
C GLU A 571 3.06 -22.32 -20.86
N LEU A 572 3.07 -21.98 -19.57
CA LEU A 572 2.35 -20.83 -19.02
C LEU A 572 3.34 -19.77 -18.50
N ARG A 573 2.90 -18.51 -18.56
CA ARG A 573 3.56 -17.36 -17.93
C ARG A 573 2.62 -16.72 -16.93
N VAL A 574 3.13 -15.81 -16.11
CA VAL A 574 2.29 -15.01 -15.20
C VAL A 574 1.44 -13.99 -15.97
N SER A 575 0.19 -13.80 -15.55
CA SER A 575 -0.74 -12.80 -16.09
C SER A 575 -0.48 -11.39 -15.57
N ASP A 576 -0.95 -10.38 -16.30
CA ASP A 576 -0.89 -8.98 -15.86
C ASP A 576 -1.67 -8.77 -14.56
N GLU A 577 -2.77 -9.48 -14.32
CA GLU A 577 -3.51 -9.40 -13.05
C GLU A 577 -2.68 -9.88 -11.85
N MET A 578 -1.88 -10.94 -12.01
CA MET A 578 -0.96 -11.41 -10.97
C MET A 578 0.31 -10.55 -10.86
N ILE A 579 0.87 -10.06 -11.97
CA ILE A 579 1.96 -9.07 -11.93
C ILE A 579 1.50 -7.82 -11.15
N GLN A 580 0.24 -7.41 -11.32
CA GLN A 580 -0.36 -6.31 -10.56
C GLN A 580 -0.71 -6.67 -9.10
N LEU A 581 -0.64 -7.92 -8.67
CA LEU A 581 -0.64 -8.29 -7.24
C LEU A 581 0.78 -8.28 -6.67
N ILE A 582 1.75 -8.84 -7.39
CA ILE A 582 3.17 -8.79 -7.03
C ILE A 582 3.61 -7.34 -6.84
N SER A 583 3.32 -6.43 -7.77
CA SER A 583 3.69 -5.01 -7.66
C SER A 583 3.15 -4.32 -6.39
N LYS A 584 1.98 -4.73 -5.90
CA LYS A 584 1.36 -4.23 -4.66
C LYS A 584 1.95 -4.85 -3.40
N TRP A 585 2.54 -6.04 -3.49
CA TRP A 585 3.21 -6.73 -2.37
C TRP A 585 4.67 -6.29 -2.22
N GLU A 586 5.43 -6.16 -3.31
CA GLU A 586 6.81 -5.65 -3.26
C GLU A 586 6.85 -4.14 -3.00
N GLY A 587 5.92 -3.40 -3.59
CA GLY A 587 5.88 -1.93 -3.56
C GLY A 587 6.87 -1.29 -4.53
N TYR A 588 6.55 -0.09 -5.00
CA TYR A 588 7.35 0.66 -5.98
C TYR A 588 8.48 1.46 -5.32
N ARG A 589 9.69 1.38 -5.90
CA ARG A 589 10.85 2.23 -5.58
C ARG A 589 11.55 2.71 -6.85
N ALA A 590 11.42 3.99 -7.15
CA ALA A 590 12.08 4.62 -8.31
C ALA A 590 13.61 4.55 -8.27
N CYS A 591 14.20 4.51 -7.07
CA CYS A 591 15.64 4.53 -6.85
C CYS A 591 16.11 3.33 -6.05
N VAL A 592 17.39 2.99 -6.21
CA VAL A 592 18.02 1.89 -5.48
C VAL A 592 18.01 2.13 -3.97
N TYR A 593 17.69 1.08 -3.22
CA TYR A 593 17.69 1.03 -1.76
C TYR A 593 18.25 -0.31 -1.28
N THR A 594 18.70 -0.42 -0.03
CA THR A 594 19.10 -1.70 0.57
C THR A 594 17.92 -2.39 1.24
N ASP A 595 17.69 -3.66 0.92
CA ASP A 595 16.71 -4.50 1.64
C ASP A 595 17.25 -4.85 3.03
N THR A 596 16.43 -4.60 4.06
CA THR A 596 16.75 -4.83 5.48
C THR A 596 16.20 -6.15 6.02
N ILE A 597 15.44 -6.91 5.23
CA ILE A 597 15.02 -8.27 5.62
C ILE A 597 16.13 -9.28 5.32
N ALA A 598 16.90 -9.05 4.25
CA ALA A 598 18.13 -9.79 3.98
C ALA A 598 19.29 -9.32 4.88
N SER A 599 19.95 -10.25 5.58
CA SER A 599 21.12 -10.00 6.43
C SER A 599 22.37 -9.47 5.69
N SER A 600 22.31 -9.38 4.36
CA SER A 600 23.39 -8.91 3.48
C SER A 600 23.13 -7.54 2.83
N GLN A 601 22.12 -6.79 3.29
CA GLN A 601 21.77 -5.44 2.78
C GLN A 601 21.63 -5.37 1.25
N ILE A 602 20.82 -6.25 0.66
CA ILE A 602 20.79 -6.49 -0.79
C ILE A 602 20.27 -5.24 -1.53
N PRO A 603 21.04 -4.64 -2.46
CA PRO A 603 20.57 -3.51 -3.27
C PRO A 603 19.39 -3.92 -4.16
N THR A 604 18.34 -3.12 -4.15
CA THR A 604 17.03 -3.44 -4.74
C THR A 604 16.40 -2.19 -5.34
N ILE A 605 15.63 -2.33 -6.42
CA ILE A 605 14.95 -1.23 -7.12
C ILE A 605 13.62 -1.69 -7.74
N GLY A 606 12.77 -0.76 -8.18
CA GLY A 606 11.51 -1.07 -8.87
C GLY A 606 10.51 -1.77 -7.96
N TYR A 607 10.02 -2.94 -8.39
CA TYR A 607 9.18 -3.84 -7.60
C TYR A 607 10.00 -5.05 -7.12
N GLY A 608 10.84 -4.85 -6.10
CA GLY A 608 11.65 -5.92 -5.50
C GLY A 608 12.77 -6.49 -6.40
N CYS A 609 13.19 -5.78 -7.45
CA CYS A 609 14.27 -6.24 -8.33
C CYS A 609 15.64 -6.06 -7.65
N THR A 610 16.15 -7.13 -7.03
CA THR A 610 17.49 -7.18 -6.44
C THR A 610 18.60 -7.09 -7.50
N LEU A 611 19.73 -6.50 -7.13
CA LEU A 611 20.90 -6.23 -7.98
C LEU A 611 22.13 -6.96 -7.43
N ALA A 612 22.91 -7.59 -8.32
CA ALA A 612 24.19 -8.21 -7.99
C ALA A 612 25.36 -7.21 -8.10
N ALA A 613 26.53 -7.55 -7.57
CA ALA A 613 27.74 -6.74 -7.82
C ALA A 613 28.05 -6.65 -9.32
N ASN A 614 28.52 -5.48 -9.76
CA ASN A 614 28.68 -5.07 -11.16
C ASN A 614 27.36 -5.01 -11.98
N ALA A 615 26.19 -5.03 -11.35
CA ALA A 615 24.94 -4.83 -12.08
C ALA A 615 24.83 -3.40 -12.64
N GLU A 616 24.50 -3.31 -13.93
CA GLU A 616 24.03 -2.08 -14.57
C GLU A 616 22.51 -1.98 -14.52
N PHE A 617 22.00 -0.81 -14.15
CA PHE A 617 20.56 -0.55 -14.04
C PHE A 617 20.26 0.93 -14.30
N TYR A 618 19.01 1.25 -14.62
CA TYR A 618 18.56 2.64 -14.60
C TYR A 618 18.13 3.02 -13.18
N ASN A 619 18.57 4.18 -12.71
CA ASN A 619 18.17 4.76 -11.43
C ASN A 619 17.19 5.92 -11.68
N GLY A 620 16.19 6.11 -10.80
CA GLY A 620 15.07 7.03 -11.07
C GLY A 620 14.04 6.47 -12.07
N VAL A 621 13.90 5.14 -12.15
CA VAL A 621 12.96 4.45 -13.04
C VAL A 621 11.50 4.76 -12.70
N SER A 622 10.68 4.98 -13.73
CA SER A 622 9.23 5.17 -13.56
C SER A 622 8.50 3.88 -13.16
N GLU A 623 7.21 3.96 -12.80
CA GLU A 623 6.39 2.76 -12.57
C GLU A 623 6.27 1.90 -13.83
N THR A 624 6.26 2.52 -15.02
CA THR A 624 6.20 1.82 -16.31
C THR A 624 7.53 1.11 -16.62
N GLU A 625 8.67 1.72 -16.30
CA GLU A 625 9.99 1.06 -16.38
C GLU A 625 10.11 -0.06 -15.34
N ALA A 626 9.70 0.16 -14.10
CA ALA A 626 9.72 -0.85 -13.04
C ALA A 626 8.80 -2.05 -13.35
N TRP A 627 7.65 -1.81 -13.99
CA TRP A 627 6.78 -2.87 -14.53
C TRP A 627 7.52 -3.67 -15.61
N SER A 628 8.11 -2.99 -16.60
CA SER A 628 8.90 -3.64 -17.66
C SER A 628 10.06 -4.48 -17.10
N MET A 629 10.77 -3.96 -16.09
CA MET A 629 11.83 -4.71 -15.39
C MET A 629 11.28 -5.98 -14.74
N MET A 630 10.15 -5.89 -14.04
CA MET A 630 9.53 -7.04 -13.38
C MET A 630 9.00 -8.07 -14.40
N VAL A 631 8.35 -7.64 -15.49
CA VAL A 631 7.89 -8.53 -16.58
C VAL A 631 9.07 -9.28 -17.21
N ASN A 632 10.11 -8.57 -17.66
CA ASN A 632 11.27 -9.20 -18.28
C ASN A 632 12.04 -10.08 -17.29
N ARG A 633 12.12 -9.69 -16.00
CA ARG A 633 12.72 -10.52 -14.95
C ARG A 633 11.92 -11.81 -14.74
N ILE A 634 10.60 -11.77 -14.60
CA ILE A 634 9.79 -12.98 -14.36
C ILE A 634 9.85 -13.93 -15.56
N ASN A 635 9.75 -13.41 -16.78
CA ASN A 635 9.82 -14.20 -18.01
C ASN A 635 11.21 -14.83 -18.24
N GLY A 636 12.28 -14.10 -17.92
CA GLY A 636 13.67 -14.56 -18.13
C GLY A 636 14.28 -15.34 -16.96
N SER A 637 13.62 -15.39 -15.80
CA SER A 637 14.13 -16.08 -14.59
C SER A 637 13.58 -17.49 -14.43
N SER A 638 14.20 -18.26 -13.53
CA SER A 638 13.85 -19.64 -13.21
C SER A 638 12.41 -19.83 -12.68
N TYR A 639 11.72 -18.78 -12.23
CA TYR A 639 10.32 -18.84 -11.79
C TYR A 639 9.40 -19.41 -12.88
N THR A 640 9.57 -18.96 -14.12
CA THR A 640 8.75 -19.40 -15.26
C THR A 640 9.26 -20.71 -15.85
N SER A 641 10.57 -20.90 -15.99
CA SER A 641 11.11 -22.12 -16.62
C SER A 641 11.03 -23.36 -15.73
N GLU A 642 11.25 -23.24 -14.42
CA GLU A 642 11.12 -24.38 -13.49
C GLU A 642 9.65 -24.78 -13.27
N LEU A 643 8.69 -23.85 -13.34
CA LEU A 643 7.26 -24.20 -13.38
C LEU A 643 6.95 -25.08 -14.59
N ASN A 644 7.31 -24.62 -15.78
CA ASN A 644 7.00 -25.34 -17.02
C ASN A 644 7.74 -26.68 -17.15
N LYS A 645 8.93 -26.78 -16.56
CA LYS A 645 9.65 -28.04 -16.34
C LYS A 645 8.93 -28.96 -15.35
N MET A 646 8.39 -28.44 -14.24
CA MET A 646 7.60 -29.21 -13.28
C MET A 646 6.28 -29.72 -13.89
N ILE A 647 5.60 -28.90 -14.71
CA ILE A 647 4.41 -29.31 -15.48
C ILE A 647 4.75 -30.53 -16.35
N ARG A 648 5.83 -30.45 -17.15
CA ARG A 648 6.31 -31.57 -17.99
C ARG A 648 6.70 -32.81 -17.19
N ASN A 649 7.52 -32.64 -16.14
CA ASN A 649 8.08 -33.74 -15.36
C ASN A 649 7.03 -34.60 -14.66
N ASN A 650 5.87 -34.03 -14.32
CA ASN A 650 4.79 -34.71 -13.60
C ASN A 650 3.55 -34.97 -14.47
N GLY A 651 3.58 -34.61 -15.76
CA GLY A 651 2.44 -34.76 -16.67
C GLY A 651 1.21 -33.94 -16.28
N PHE A 652 1.39 -32.80 -15.58
CA PHE A 652 0.28 -31.99 -15.09
C PHE A 652 -0.49 -31.32 -16.24
N LEU A 653 -1.83 -31.29 -16.13
CA LEU A 653 -2.66 -30.31 -16.83
C LEU A 653 -2.91 -29.14 -15.87
N MET A 654 -2.41 -27.95 -16.21
CA MET A 654 -2.45 -26.74 -15.37
C MET A 654 -3.22 -25.62 -16.08
N ASN A 655 -3.92 -24.77 -15.33
CA ASN A 655 -4.57 -23.56 -15.87
C ASN A 655 -3.84 -22.27 -15.47
N GLN A 656 -4.25 -21.14 -16.06
CA GLN A 656 -3.58 -19.84 -15.86
C GLN A 656 -3.55 -19.42 -14.39
N TYR A 657 -4.64 -19.61 -13.66
CA TYR A 657 -4.73 -19.21 -12.25
C TYR A 657 -3.73 -19.97 -11.35
N GLN A 658 -3.47 -21.23 -11.68
CA GLN A 658 -2.52 -22.08 -10.96
C GLN A 658 -1.08 -21.69 -11.27
N ALA A 659 -0.77 -21.41 -12.54
CA ALA A 659 0.53 -20.87 -12.95
C ALA A 659 0.82 -19.50 -12.30
N ASP A 660 -0.18 -18.61 -12.24
CA ASP A 660 -0.07 -17.30 -11.60
C ASP A 660 0.28 -17.39 -10.11
N CYS A 661 -0.46 -18.20 -9.35
CA CYS A 661 -0.18 -18.46 -7.95
C CYS A 661 1.26 -18.95 -7.76
N LEU A 662 1.66 -19.96 -8.52
CA LEU A 662 2.96 -20.60 -8.35
C LEU A 662 4.10 -19.68 -8.79
N ILE A 663 3.97 -18.90 -9.87
CA ILE A 663 5.01 -17.93 -10.26
C ILE A 663 5.15 -16.81 -9.22
N SER A 664 4.05 -16.31 -8.64
CA SER A 664 4.13 -15.32 -7.55
C SER A 664 4.75 -15.90 -6.26
N PHE A 665 4.43 -17.16 -5.95
CA PHE A 665 5.06 -17.91 -4.85
C PHE A 665 6.58 -18.03 -5.09
N ALA A 666 6.99 -18.49 -6.27
CA ALA A 666 8.40 -18.66 -6.64
C ALA A 666 9.16 -17.33 -6.73
N TYR A 667 8.52 -16.23 -7.12
CA TYR A 667 9.13 -14.89 -7.07
C TYR A 667 9.56 -14.51 -5.65
N ASN A 668 8.79 -14.95 -4.65
CA ASN A 668 8.99 -14.61 -3.25
C ASN A 668 9.89 -15.59 -2.46
N VAL A 669 9.79 -16.90 -2.70
CA VAL A 669 10.60 -17.91 -1.98
C VAL A 669 11.70 -18.57 -2.82
N GLY A 670 11.75 -18.29 -4.12
CA GLY A 670 12.62 -18.96 -5.09
C GLY A 670 11.95 -20.16 -5.76
N SER A 671 12.37 -20.48 -6.99
CA SER A 671 11.78 -21.55 -7.81
C SER A 671 12.32 -22.96 -7.51
N GLY A 672 13.34 -23.08 -6.64
CA GLY A 672 14.02 -24.36 -6.38
C GLY A 672 13.11 -25.46 -5.84
N TYR A 673 12.00 -25.08 -5.20
CA TYR A 673 11.01 -25.99 -4.62
C TYR A 673 10.19 -26.78 -5.66
N PHE A 674 10.16 -26.39 -6.93
CA PHE A 674 9.34 -27.04 -7.97
C PHE A 674 9.92 -28.35 -8.52
N ASN A 675 11.26 -28.44 -8.63
CA ASN A 675 11.96 -29.63 -9.10
C ASN A 675 13.07 -30.03 -8.10
N SER A 676 12.80 -29.82 -6.81
CA SER A 676 13.65 -30.24 -5.69
C SER A 676 13.73 -31.76 -5.58
N SER A 677 14.87 -32.28 -5.14
CA SER A 677 15.04 -33.71 -4.82
C SER A 677 14.23 -34.14 -3.59
N THR A 678 14.06 -33.24 -2.62
CA THR A 678 13.06 -33.38 -1.55
C THR A 678 11.72 -32.87 -2.08
N GLU A 679 10.71 -33.74 -2.15
CA GLU A 679 9.37 -33.36 -2.56
C GLU A 679 8.67 -32.48 -1.52
N MET A 680 8.01 -31.41 -1.97
CA MET A 680 7.26 -30.48 -1.13
C MET A 680 5.78 -30.89 -1.01
N ASP A 681 5.14 -30.56 0.10
CA ASP A 681 3.79 -31.06 0.40
C ASP A 681 2.72 -30.53 -0.59
N PHE A 682 2.89 -29.31 -1.12
CA PHE A 682 2.04 -28.80 -2.20
C PHE A 682 2.22 -29.58 -3.52
N ILE A 683 3.41 -30.14 -3.79
CA ILE A 683 3.66 -31.02 -4.93
C ILE A 683 2.99 -32.39 -4.72
N LYS A 684 3.02 -32.95 -3.50
CA LYS A 684 2.24 -34.16 -3.16
C LYS A 684 0.74 -33.95 -3.44
N ILE A 685 0.18 -32.83 -2.96
CA ILE A 685 -1.23 -32.46 -3.16
C ILE A 685 -1.55 -32.31 -4.66
N MET A 686 -0.63 -31.76 -5.47
CA MET A 686 -0.77 -31.68 -6.93
C MET A 686 -0.66 -33.04 -7.62
N LYS A 687 0.15 -33.99 -7.13
CA LYS A 687 0.18 -35.37 -7.63
C LYS A 687 -1.08 -36.14 -7.29
N ASN A 688 -1.66 -35.91 -6.11
CA ASN A 688 -2.94 -36.49 -5.72
C ASN A 688 -4.14 -35.95 -6.55
N ALA A 689 -3.97 -34.82 -7.24
CA ALA A 689 -4.95 -34.24 -8.16
C ALA A 689 -5.01 -35.00 -9.50
N VAL A 690 -5.56 -36.19 -9.48
CA VAL A 690 -5.89 -36.99 -10.67
C VAL A 690 -7.37 -36.83 -11.04
N ARG A 691 -7.70 -37.02 -12.33
CA ARG A 691 -9.08 -37.30 -12.72
C ARG A 691 -9.53 -38.58 -12.00
N PRO A 692 -10.68 -38.58 -11.28
CA PRO A 692 -11.10 -39.72 -10.49
C PRO A 692 -11.34 -40.95 -11.39
N PRO A 693 -10.91 -42.15 -10.97
CA PRO A 693 -11.17 -43.37 -11.72
C PRO A 693 -12.66 -43.79 -11.60
N ASP A 694 -13.06 -44.79 -12.39
CA ASP A 694 -14.42 -45.32 -12.34
C ASP A 694 -14.61 -46.30 -11.16
N PHE A 695 -15.63 -46.04 -10.35
CA PHE A 695 -16.03 -46.88 -9.22
C PHE A 695 -17.35 -47.65 -9.47
N SER A 696 -18.01 -47.42 -10.62
CA SER A 696 -19.40 -47.84 -10.89
C SER A 696 -19.64 -49.35 -10.83
N SER A 697 -18.60 -50.14 -11.09
CA SER A 697 -18.58 -51.60 -11.07
C SER A 697 -18.18 -52.21 -9.71
N GLY A 698 -18.01 -51.39 -8.67
CA GLY A 698 -17.41 -51.81 -7.39
C GLY A 698 -15.89 -51.99 -7.46
N THR A 699 -15.23 -51.42 -8.47
CA THR A 699 -13.78 -51.46 -8.63
C THR A 699 -13.09 -50.69 -7.51
N THR A 700 -12.13 -51.33 -6.85
CA THR A 700 -11.34 -50.76 -5.76
C THR A 700 -9.91 -50.45 -6.20
N TYR A 701 -9.28 -49.45 -5.58
CA TYR A 701 -7.91 -49.03 -5.89
C TYR A 701 -7.06 -48.99 -4.62
N GLU A 702 -5.93 -49.70 -4.62
CA GLU A 702 -4.90 -49.56 -3.59
C GLU A 702 -4.36 -48.12 -3.59
N ALA A 703 -4.15 -47.56 -2.40
CA ALA A 703 -3.71 -46.19 -2.22
C ALA A 703 -2.90 -46.01 -0.93
N THR A 704 -2.21 -44.88 -0.82
CA THR A 704 -1.45 -44.48 0.36
C THR A 704 -1.88 -43.09 0.81
N VAL A 705 -2.15 -42.93 2.11
CA VAL A 705 -2.37 -41.62 2.72
C VAL A 705 -1.06 -40.84 2.70
N THR A 706 -1.02 -39.67 2.08
CA THR A 706 0.22 -38.89 1.92
C THR A 706 0.52 -37.97 3.08
N GLU A 707 -0.50 -37.57 3.86
CA GLU A 707 -0.38 -36.63 4.98
C GLU A 707 -1.27 -37.03 6.17
N ASN A 708 -0.85 -36.69 7.39
CA ASN A 708 -1.61 -36.97 8.61
C ASN A 708 -2.99 -36.30 8.56
N THR A 709 -4.06 -37.09 8.55
CA THR A 709 -5.41 -36.60 8.22
C THR A 709 -6.52 -37.37 8.95
N GLN A 710 -7.78 -37.02 8.65
CA GLN A 710 -8.95 -37.48 9.40
C GLN A 710 -9.91 -38.27 8.51
N VAL A 711 -10.26 -39.48 8.95
CA VAL A 711 -11.29 -40.32 8.34
C VAL A 711 -12.64 -39.86 8.83
N ARG A 712 -13.50 -39.39 7.91
CA ARG A 712 -14.81 -38.79 8.19
C ARG A 712 -15.97 -39.76 7.97
N SER A 713 -17.11 -39.50 8.60
CA SER A 713 -18.34 -40.28 8.42
C SER A 713 -18.98 -40.12 7.04
N ASN A 714 -18.86 -38.94 6.42
CA ASN A 714 -19.30 -38.61 5.06
C ASN A 714 -18.24 -37.73 4.39
N SER A 715 -18.35 -37.50 3.07
CA SER A 715 -17.60 -36.43 2.39
C SER A 715 -17.85 -35.07 3.05
N GLY A 716 -16.90 -34.14 2.92
CA GLY A 716 -16.95 -32.79 3.48
C GLY A 716 -16.24 -32.59 4.84
N ILE A 717 -15.55 -31.46 4.95
CA ILE A 717 -14.65 -31.12 6.08
C ILE A 717 -15.35 -30.88 7.43
N MET A 718 -16.69 -30.78 7.44
CA MET A 718 -17.53 -30.60 8.63
C MET A 718 -18.15 -31.90 9.16
N SER A 719 -17.98 -33.02 8.45
CA SER A 719 -18.50 -34.34 8.86
C SER A 719 -17.82 -34.87 10.13
N ALA A 720 -18.48 -35.77 10.87
CA ALA A 720 -17.91 -36.35 12.08
C ALA A 720 -16.60 -37.11 11.78
N GLN A 721 -15.68 -37.13 12.73
CA GLN A 721 -14.42 -37.89 12.65
C GLN A 721 -14.65 -39.30 13.19
N ASN A 722 -14.42 -40.32 12.36
CA ASN A 722 -14.47 -41.74 12.75
C ASN A 722 -13.11 -42.19 13.31
N ALA A 723 -12.01 -41.78 12.68
CA ALA A 723 -10.65 -42.14 13.06
C ALA A 723 -9.63 -41.09 12.57
N SER A 724 -8.43 -41.09 13.16
CA SER A 724 -7.25 -40.41 12.62
C SER A 724 -6.43 -41.41 11.79
N VAL A 725 -5.80 -40.96 10.70
CA VAL A 725 -4.90 -41.79 9.88
C VAL A 725 -3.60 -41.05 9.56
N THR A 726 -2.48 -41.77 9.59
CA THR A 726 -1.12 -41.21 9.42
C THR A 726 -0.64 -41.25 7.97
N ALA A 727 0.29 -40.36 7.63
CA ALA A 727 1.05 -40.44 6.40
C ALA A 727 1.76 -41.82 6.28
N GLY A 728 1.78 -42.38 5.08
CA GLY A 728 2.33 -43.71 4.79
C GLY A 728 1.38 -44.88 5.06
N THR A 729 0.19 -44.66 5.64
CA THR A 729 -0.80 -45.74 5.82
C THR A 729 -1.37 -46.17 4.46
N ALA A 730 -1.24 -47.46 4.14
CA ALA A 730 -1.90 -48.09 2.99
C ALA A 730 -3.40 -48.27 3.25
N VAL A 731 -4.23 -47.94 2.26
CA VAL A 731 -5.70 -47.95 2.33
C VAL A 731 -6.30 -48.39 1.00
N VAL A 732 -7.46 -49.04 1.05
CA VAL A 732 -8.21 -49.40 -0.18
C VAL A 732 -9.25 -48.33 -0.46
N VAL A 733 -9.16 -47.63 -1.58
CA VAL A 733 -10.21 -46.71 -2.05
C VAL A 733 -11.34 -47.53 -2.67
N THR A 734 -12.56 -47.31 -2.19
CA THR A 734 -13.78 -48.03 -2.59
C THR A 734 -14.80 -47.16 -3.33
N GLY A 735 -14.55 -45.85 -3.42
CA GLY A 735 -15.45 -44.89 -4.03
C GLY A 735 -14.89 -43.47 -3.97
N GLY A 736 -15.60 -42.51 -4.58
CA GLY A 736 -15.22 -41.10 -4.51
C GLY A 736 -16.40 -40.16 -4.77
N ASP A 737 -16.32 -38.97 -4.18
CA ASP A 737 -17.24 -37.85 -4.37
C ASP A 737 -16.41 -36.69 -4.94
N PHE A 738 -16.73 -36.33 -6.18
CA PHE A 738 -16.10 -35.24 -6.93
C PHE A 738 -17.17 -34.37 -7.58
N SER A 739 -18.32 -34.22 -6.88
CA SER A 739 -19.45 -33.40 -7.28
C SER A 739 -19.07 -31.91 -7.40
N ASP A 740 -18.21 -31.43 -6.50
CA ASP A 740 -17.24 -30.36 -6.79
C ASP A 740 -15.85 -30.99 -6.95
N LYS A 741 -15.17 -30.69 -8.06
CA LYS A 741 -13.79 -31.14 -8.30
C LYS A 741 -12.80 -30.59 -7.27
N LYS A 742 -13.10 -29.42 -6.70
CA LYS A 742 -12.26 -28.68 -5.76
C LYS A 742 -12.49 -29.06 -4.30
N ASP A 743 -13.57 -29.78 -3.99
CA ASP A 743 -13.72 -30.49 -2.72
C ASP A 743 -13.91 -31.99 -2.95
N GLY A 744 -12.95 -32.61 -3.66
CA GLY A 744 -12.94 -34.04 -3.89
C GLY A 744 -12.65 -34.85 -2.61
N TRP A 745 -13.33 -35.99 -2.46
CA TRP A 745 -13.15 -36.96 -1.38
C TRP A 745 -13.09 -38.38 -1.93
N TYR A 746 -12.25 -39.22 -1.32
CA TYR A 746 -12.26 -40.68 -1.53
C TYR A 746 -12.91 -41.38 -0.34
N GLN A 747 -13.75 -42.38 -0.62
CA GLN A 747 -14.16 -43.35 0.38
C GLN A 747 -13.06 -44.41 0.50
N ILE A 748 -12.54 -44.61 1.71
CA ILE A 748 -11.48 -45.56 2.00
C ILE A 748 -11.94 -46.64 2.98
N LYS A 749 -11.26 -47.79 2.91
CA LYS A 749 -11.26 -48.84 3.91
C LYS A 749 -9.85 -49.01 4.48
N LEU A 750 -9.74 -48.94 5.81
CA LEU A 750 -8.54 -49.24 6.58
C LEU A 750 -8.36 -50.76 6.78
N THR A 751 -7.16 -51.18 7.17
CA THR A 751 -6.79 -52.59 7.39
C THR A 751 -7.51 -53.24 8.59
N ASP A 752 -7.97 -52.44 9.55
CA ASP A 752 -8.83 -52.88 10.67
C ASP A 752 -10.31 -53.10 10.26
N GLY A 753 -10.65 -52.76 9.01
CA GLY A 753 -12.01 -52.83 8.47
C GLY A 753 -12.80 -51.53 8.55
N THR A 754 -12.28 -50.48 9.22
CA THR A 754 -12.93 -49.17 9.33
C THR A 754 -13.13 -48.53 7.96
N VAL A 755 -14.37 -48.11 7.66
CA VAL A 755 -14.72 -47.40 6.41
C VAL A 755 -15.07 -45.94 6.73
N GLY A 756 -14.66 -45.02 5.85
CA GLY A 756 -15.00 -43.61 5.93
C GLY A 756 -14.39 -42.80 4.79
N TRP A 757 -14.40 -41.48 4.91
CA TRP A 757 -14.04 -40.56 3.84
C TRP A 757 -12.79 -39.75 4.16
N VAL A 758 -11.88 -39.61 3.20
CA VAL A 758 -10.67 -38.80 3.30
C VAL A 758 -10.60 -37.82 2.12
N ASN A 759 -10.15 -36.60 2.40
CA ASN A 759 -9.98 -35.53 1.42
C ASN A 759 -8.99 -35.96 0.32
N SER A 760 -9.36 -35.78 -0.96
CA SER A 760 -8.59 -36.32 -2.09
C SER A 760 -7.16 -35.76 -2.17
N GLY A 761 -6.92 -34.55 -1.65
CA GLY A 761 -5.59 -33.95 -1.60
C GLY A 761 -4.58 -34.69 -0.73
N TYR A 762 -5.01 -35.66 0.09
CA TYR A 762 -4.15 -36.43 0.99
C TYR A 762 -4.10 -37.94 0.67
N VAL A 763 -4.53 -38.37 -0.52
CA VAL A 763 -4.54 -39.78 -0.94
C VAL A 763 -3.89 -39.94 -2.31
N SER A 764 -2.80 -40.69 -2.37
CA SER A 764 -2.15 -41.08 -3.62
C SER A 764 -2.61 -42.48 -4.03
N LEU A 765 -3.23 -42.61 -5.21
CA LEU A 765 -3.59 -43.91 -5.76
C LEU A 765 -2.34 -44.64 -6.27
N ALA A 766 -2.20 -45.94 -6.00
CA ALA A 766 -1.05 -46.74 -6.41
C ALA A 766 -0.86 -46.85 -7.93
N ASN A 767 -1.92 -46.59 -8.70
CA ASN A 767 -1.92 -46.51 -10.17
C ASN A 767 -1.87 -45.07 -10.72
N SER A 768 -1.62 -44.06 -9.89
CA SER A 768 -1.66 -42.63 -10.26
C SER A 768 -0.82 -42.27 -11.49
N SER A 769 0.34 -42.89 -11.67
CA SER A 769 1.21 -42.75 -12.85
C SER A 769 0.58 -43.19 -14.19
N ARG A 770 -0.59 -43.83 -14.15
CA ARG A 770 -1.41 -44.22 -15.33
C ARG A 770 -2.68 -43.38 -15.47
N LEU A 771 -2.92 -42.42 -14.57
CA LEU A 771 -4.06 -41.52 -14.57
C LEU A 771 -3.67 -40.15 -15.14
N VAL A 772 -4.66 -39.33 -15.47
CA VAL A 772 -4.43 -37.95 -15.91
C VAL A 772 -4.34 -37.06 -14.67
N HIS A 773 -3.16 -36.50 -14.39
CA HIS A 773 -2.94 -35.51 -13.33
C HIS A 773 -3.53 -34.15 -13.77
N ASP A 774 -4.83 -33.98 -13.59
CA ASP A 774 -5.59 -32.79 -13.96
C ASP A 774 -5.80 -31.91 -12.73
N LEU A 775 -5.09 -30.79 -12.66
CA LEU A 775 -5.11 -29.90 -11.50
C LEU A 775 -6.46 -29.19 -11.31
N ALA A 776 -7.44 -29.34 -12.21
CA ALA A 776 -8.82 -28.97 -11.94
C ALA A 776 -9.46 -29.79 -10.79
N TYR A 777 -8.84 -30.91 -10.40
CA TYR A 777 -9.23 -31.80 -9.31
C TYR A 777 -8.36 -31.63 -8.05
N THR A 778 -7.51 -30.59 -7.98
CA THR A 778 -6.76 -30.27 -6.75
C THR A 778 -7.73 -29.84 -5.65
N ASN A 779 -7.74 -30.55 -4.52
CA ASN A 779 -8.59 -30.18 -3.40
C ASN A 779 -8.16 -28.83 -2.79
N ALA A 780 -9.06 -27.86 -2.84
CA ALA A 780 -8.81 -26.47 -2.49
C ALA A 780 -8.52 -26.26 -1.00
N TYR A 781 -9.15 -27.05 -0.12
CA TYR A 781 -8.85 -27.03 1.31
C TYR A 781 -7.43 -27.53 1.58
N ALA A 782 -7.01 -28.63 0.94
CA ALA A 782 -5.66 -29.18 1.11
C ALA A 782 -4.58 -28.19 0.63
N MET A 783 -4.69 -27.73 -0.62
CA MET A 783 -3.75 -26.76 -1.21
C MET A 783 -3.72 -25.43 -0.45
N GLY A 784 -4.89 -24.92 -0.04
CA GLY A 784 -5.02 -23.71 0.77
C GLY A 784 -4.38 -23.82 2.16
N THR A 785 -4.60 -24.95 2.84
CA THR A 785 -4.03 -25.26 4.17
C THR A 785 -2.51 -25.40 4.12
N GLU A 786 -1.97 -25.88 3.00
CA GLU A 786 -0.53 -26.01 2.79
C GLU A 786 0.13 -24.68 2.44
N LEU A 787 -0.28 -24.00 1.36
CA LEU A 787 0.42 -22.79 0.90
C LEU A 787 0.44 -21.66 1.95
N ILE A 788 -0.58 -21.53 2.81
CA ILE A 788 -0.55 -20.51 3.88
C ILE A 788 0.42 -20.82 5.04
N ARG A 789 1.09 -21.98 5.06
CA ARG A 789 2.22 -22.29 5.97
C ARG A 789 3.51 -21.58 5.59
N TRP A 790 3.66 -21.22 4.32
CA TRP A 790 4.84 -20.57 3.74
C TRP A 790 4.87 -19.06 4.03
N ASN A 791 4.71 -18.75 5.33
CA ASN A 791 4.46 -17.43 5.91
C ASN A 791 5.65 -16.89 6.73
N GLN A 792 6.83 -17.53 6.60
CA GLN A 792 8.00 -17.26 7.42
C GLN A 792 9.20 -16.80 6.59
N ALA A 793 10.08 -16.01 7.22
CA ALA A 793 11.43 -15.73 6.74
C ALA A 793 12.41 -15.84 7.91
N GLY A 794 13.56 -16.49 7.71
CA GLY A 794 14.53 -16.76 8.79
C GLY A 794 13.93 -17.51 10.00
N GLY A 795 12.95 -18.39 9.78
CA GLY A 795 12.21 -19.11 10.84
C GLY A 795 11.24 -18.25 11.67
N LYS A 796 11.02 -16.99 11.30
CA LYS A 796 10.11 -16.06 11.98
C LYS A 796 8.83 -15.86 11.15
N PHE A 797 7.67 -15.88 11.80
CA PHE A 797 6.37 -15.60 11.19
C PHE A 797 6.22 -14.13 10.74
N TYR A 798 5.66 -13.90 9.56
CA TYR A 798 5.29 -12.59 9.04
C TYR A 798 3.85 -12.55 8.52
N THR A 799 3.00 -11.74 9.16
CA THR A 799 1.60 -11.50 8.75
C THR A 799 1.46 -11.06 7.29
N GLY A 800 2.45 -10.32 6.76
CA GLY A 800 2.48 -9.93 5.35
C GLY A 800 2.64 -11.12 4.39
N LEU A 801 3.51 -12.08 4.73
CA LEU A 801 3.67 -13.31 3.95
C LEU A 801 2.42 -14.20 4.06
N PHE A 802 1.82 -14.32 5.25
CA PHE A 802 0.55 -15.02 5.42
C PHE A 802 -0.55 -14.48 4.49
N TYR A 803 -0.77 -13.16 4.45
CA TYR A 803 -1.76 -12.56 3.55
C TYR A 803 -1.37 -12.61 2.06
N ARG A 804 -0.06 -12.68 1.73
CA ARG A 804 0.40 -12.94 0.36
C ARG A 804 0.05 -14.36 -0.09
N ARG A 805 0.48 -15.38 0.66
CA ARG A 805 0.15 -16.80 0.39
C ARG A 805 -1.35 -17.02 0.24
N LEU A 806 -2.13 -16.37 1.11
CA LEU A 806 -3.59 -16.42 1.09
C LEU A 806 -4.17 -15.79 -0.18
N GLY A 807 -3.61 -14.68 -0.68
CA GLY A 807 -4.01 -14.09 -1.96
C GLY A 807 -3.65 -14.97 -3.16
N GLU A 808 -2.44 -15.53 -3.17
CA GLU A 808 -1.96 -16.41 -4.24
C GLU A 808 -2.81 -17.68 -4.34
N VAL A 809 -3.09 -18.36 -3.22
CA VAL A 809 -3.91 -19.59 -3.25
C VAL A 809 -5.41 -19.32 -3.50
N ASN A 810 -5.90 -18.11 -3.22
CA ASN A 810 -7.23 -17.68 -3.68
C ASN A 810 -7.28 -17.55 -5.21
N VAL A 811 -6.20 -17.12 -5.85
CA VAL A 811 -6.08 -17.21 -7.31
C VAL A 811 -6.01 -18.68 -7.74
N TYR A 812 -5.10 -19.50 -7.21
CA TYR A 812 -4.98 -20.93 -7.56
C TYR A 812 -6.32 -21.68 -7.54
N ASN A 813 -7.06 -21.55 -6.43
CA ASN A 813 -8.29 -22.30 -6.20
C ASN A 813 -9.51 -21.68 -6.92
N TYR A 814 -9.60 -20.35 -7.03
CA TYR A 814 -10.85 -19.66 -7.37
C TYR A 814 -10.74 -18.55 -8.43
N GLY A 815 -9.54 -18.28 -8.96
CA GLY A 815 -9.30 -17.14 -9.85
C GLY A 815 -9.50 -15.78 -9.16
N ASP A 816 -9.44 -15.75 -7.82
CA ASP A 816 -9.80 -14.58 -7.01
C ASP A 816 -8.60 -13.68 -6.73
N TYR A 817 -8.33 -12.75 -7.66
CA TYR A 817 -7.30 -11.71 -7.52
C TYR A 817 -7.68 -10.58 -6.53
N SER A 818 -8.76 -10.72 -5.74
CA SER A 818 -9.09 -9.70 -4.73
C SER A 818 -8.06 -9.71 -3.59
N ALA A 819 -7.76 -8.53 -3.06
CA ALA A 819 -6.72 -8.38 -2.05
C ALA A 819 -7.10 -9.10 -0.74
N ALA A 820 -6.43 -10.22 -0.45
CA ALA A 820 -6.68 -11.00 0.76
C ALA A 820 -6.46 -10.20 2.05
N ARG A 821 -7.43 -10.29 2.98
CA ARG A 821 -7.42 -9.60 4.29
C ARG A 821 -7.89 -10.47 5.46
N TYR A 822 -8.46 -11.64 5.16
CA TYR A 822 -8.93 -12.67 6.08
C TYR A 822 -9.10 -13.97 5.28
N ASN A 823 -9.17 -15.12 5.95
CA ASN A 823 -9.31 -16.43 5.31
C ASN A 823 -10.74 -16.64 4.76
N LYS A 824 -10.98 -16.10 3.56
CA LYS A 824 -12.27 -16.09 2.86
C LYS A 824 -12.83 -17.48 2.53
N TYR A 825 -11.97 -18.49 2.38
CA TYR A 825 -12.33 -19.81 1.87
C TYR A 825 -12.11 -20.96 2.90
N GLY A 826 -11.87 -20.62 4.18
CA GLY A 826 -11.94 -21.58 5.28
C GLY A 826 -10.78 -22.57 5.39
N TYR A 827 -9.60 -22.25 4.83
CA TYR A 827 -8.41 -23.11 4.92
C TYR A 827 -7.95 -23.34 6.37
N GLY A 828 -7.31 -24.48 6.67
CA GLY A 828 -6.78 -24.78 7.99
C GLY A 828 -5.59 -23.88 8.35
N TYR A 829 -5.73 -23.07 9.41
CA TYR A 829 -4.65 -22.19 9.85
C TYR A 829 -3.48 -23.00 10.47
N PRO A 830 -2.21 -22.64 10.17
CA PRO A 830 -1.07 -23.16 10.93
C PRO A 830 -1.03 -22.56 12.33
N SER A 831 -0.44 -23.28 13.29
CA SER A 831 -0.27 -22.83 14.68
C SER A 831 0.42 -21.47 14.80
N ALA A 832 1.42 -21.19 13.94
CA ALA A 832 2.11 -19.90 13.86
C ALA A 832 1.19 -18.71 13.48
N ALA A 833 0.01 -18.98 12.91
CA ALA A 833 -1.00 -17.99 12.54
C ALA A 833 -2.28 -18.06 13.39
N ALA A 834 -2.31 -18.83 14.49
CA ALA A 834 -3.51 -19.02 15.31
C ALA A 834 -4.07 -17.71 15.92
N SER A 835 -3.25 -16.67 16.05
CA SER A 835 -3.65 -15.33 16.47
C SER A 835 -4.33 -14.49 15.38
N LEU A 836 -4.56 -15.06 14.19
CA LEU A 836 -5.23 -14.46 13.04
C LEU A 836 -6.55 -15.18 12.67
N GLN A 837 -7.02 -16.08 13.53
CA GLN A 837 -8.37 -16.68 13.50
C GLN A 837 -9.40 -15.77 14.17
#